data_AF-A0A6I1LDY8-F1
#
_entry.id   AF-A0A6I1LDY8-F1
#
_cell.length_a   1.000
_cell.length_b   1.000
_cell.length_c   1.000
_cell.angle_alpha   90.00
_cell.angle_beta   90.00
_cell.angle_gamma   90.00
#
_symmetry.space_group_name_H-M   'P 1'
#
loop_
_entity.id
_entity.type
_entity.pdbx_description
1 polymer ?
#
loop_
_entity_poly.entity_id
_entity_poly.type
_entity_poly.pdbx_seq_one_letter_code
_entity_poly.pdbx_strand_id
1 'polypeptide(L)'
;MAVQPGPTEQRYVGNGVTTIFTVPFLVIQASDLAVYVDGVLLTSDYTQTGAGNPTSTVTFTSAPAALSQILLQLDVPFERLNDYQENGDFLASTVNRDYDRIWQALKQLLRSFGRSLSLGQFDIDGQGWYRAKGNGIRDLADPVQPQDAATKNSVEEYVSSILETGQGPINNAQNVVYVYPDNIARPLQTLADKTNTTLGAAGIGYRGRTVGAKFSERLDVTDFWQLGDASWSDAIDRCIAIAESASSTSTGPSYTVPKIWFPRSFDPSGTYGILRPIRTSVALQFDGDNARIVTLPGFVGATIPLQAGGTEINKSMMIFLNGSKGNIAGQLRWKAKVGKGIILDCQDIADRGIYIERMAYSSIDCEIQFAAGSGVQVGPYCWGIGFDGVVIENFTLFGIHFLKDSAANGMSIRNPRIWGEFKTSVAGIVFDQDSEANGVVIEGGFIEKIDYGVLVSQGNGPMSIIGVDFEQCTFACVRAAAGSFAGQKIGPVDVTNCFLHTNTVGTSKIYADHATINVSGCRMFPANFDFETDNSSRGIINASNNRYMAGGTVGIGANVSLAYTQNDGVTKEDRNYLPQKNASFSPTYAMKNYAYRDSPFLQSSGIVFAQSYQGGPTGQYLGFSEWYTAEYRHISAPGVINQRIGLRLANDTGQNAVQPLVDGGTSCGSAAARWTQVYAFNATINTSDARSKEQIRDVSEAEIRVAGKLKKMVKAYRMTDSVDKQGPEGARIHFGLIAQDVKAVFEDEGLDPFAYSLLCYDKWDDVWRDIPEEREQVLTTEPTPAFSLRDPTRPILDRDGNQLMSPPGQPIFGSDGQPMTRVVKEATRELVYAAGDRYGIRYEELLAFIISAM
;
A
#
# COMPACT_ATOMS: atom_id res chain seq x y z
N MET A 1 -38.21 70.65 103.08
CA MET A 1 -37.64 69.38 103.58
C MET A 1 -36.71 68.96 102.46
N ALA A 2 -35.39 68.88 102.66
CA ALA A 2 -34.48 68.83 101.52
C ALA A 2 -34.77 67.66 100.55
N VAL A 3 -34.79 67.96 99.24
CA VAL A 3 -34.94 66.95 98.18
C VAL A 3 -33.83 65.92 98.27
N GLN A 4 -34.21 64.66 98.46
CA GLN A 4 -33.25 63.55 98.54
C GLN A 4 -32.84 63.05 97.14
N PRO A 5 -31.60 62.56 96.98
CA PRO A 5 -31.23 61.75 95.83
C PRO A 5 -32.10 60.49 95.79
N GLY A 6 -32.63 60.14 94.63
CA GLY A 6 -33.56 59.03 94.49
C GLY A 6 -34.21 59.00 93.11
N PRO A 7 -34.96 57.93 92.79
CA PRO A 7 -35.62 57.78 91.50
C PRO A 7 -36.61 58.92 91.23
N THR A 8 -36.90 59.16 89.96
CA THR A 8 -37.96 60.09 89.50
C THR A 8 -39.08 59.37 88.76
N GLU A 9 -38.99 58.04 88.70
CA GLU A 9 -40.05 57.17 88.23
C GLU A 9 -39.99 55.85 88.99
N GLN A 10 -41.12 55.17 89.09
CA GLN A 10 -41.21 53.81 89.58
C GLN A 10 -42.15 53.02 88.69
N ARG A 11 -41.71 51.83 88.29
CA ARG A 11 -42.49 50.92 87.46
C ARG A 11 -43.03 49.77 88.32
N TYR A 12 -44.28 49.43 88.09
CA TYR A 12 -44.94 48.26 88.67
C TYR A 12 -45.63 47.46 87.57
N VAL A 13 -45.94 46.20 87.88
CA VAL A 13 -46.76 45.34 87.03
C VAL A 13 -48.03 45.03 87.81
N GLY A 14 -49.17 45.32 87.21
CA GLY A 14 -50.48 44.98 87.76
C GLY A 14 -50.63 43.47 87.90
N ASN A 15 -51.24 43.02 89.00
CA ASN A 15 -51.56 41.62 89.25
C ASN A 15 -53.07 41.36 89.24
N GLY A 16 -53.88 42.36 88.89
CA GLY A 16 -55.34 42.29 88.93
C GLY A 16 -55.96 42.35 90.32
N VAL A 17 -55.15 42.51 91.39
CA VAL A 17 -55.62 42.44 92.79
C VAL A 17 -55.15 43.62 93.65
N THR A 18 -53.88 44.02 93.55
CA THR A 18 -53.28 45.11 94.34
C THR A 18 -53.76 46.47 93.83
N THR A 19 -54.34 47.28 94.72
CA THR A 19 -54.81 48.64 94.41
C THR A 19 -53.86 49.72 94.90
N ILE A 20 -52.98 49.43 95.86
CA ILE A 20 -52.08 50.40 96.49
C ILE A 20 -50.65 50.19 96.01
N PHE A 21 -50.04 51.24 95.48
CA PHE A 21 -48.66 51.25 94.99
C PHE A 21 -47.89 52.40 95.64
N THR A 22 -46.69 52.11 96.12
CA THR A 22 -45.82 53.11 96.74
C THR A 22 -45.18 53.99 95.68
N VAL A 23 -45.11 55.29 95.92
CA VAL A 23 -44.28 56.25 95.19
C VAL A 23 -43.01 56.44 96.01
N PRO A 24 -41.87 55.81 95.62
CA PRO A 24 -40.65 55.79 96.43
C PRO A 24 -39.83 57.08 96.32
N PHE A 25 -40.44 58.18 95.88
CA PHE A 25 -39.81 59.47 95.71
C PHE A 25 -40.74 60.59 96.19
N LEU A 26 -40.12 61.69 96.62
CA LEU A 26 -40.83 62.87 97.08
C LEU A 26 -41.68 63.45 95.93
N VAL A 27 -42.95 63.70 96.20
CA VAL A 27 -43.88 64.45 95.34
C VAL A 27 -44.37 65.62 96.18
N ILE A 28 -44.11 66.88 95.76
CA ILE A 28 -44.32 68.05 96.62
C ILE A 28 -45.80 68.40 96.75
N GLN A 29 -46.53 68.31 95.65
CA GLN A 29 -47.99 68.42 95.60
C GLN A 29 -48.55 67.38 94.64
N ALA A 30 -49.83 67.01 94.79
CA ALA A 30 -50.38 65.87 94.06
C ALA A 30 -50.31 66.00 92.52
N SER A 31 -50.36 67.22 91.99
CA SER A 31 -50.22 67.51 90.55
C SER A 31 -48.81 67.27 90.01
N ASP A 32 -47.80 67.02 90.85
CA ASP A 32 -46.43 66.76 90.42
C ASP A 32 -46.17 65.27 90.08
N LEU A 33 -47.22 64.45 90.08
CA LEU A 33 -47.16 63.03 89.78
C LEU A 33 -48.02 62.71 88.56
N ALA A 34 -47.40 62.18 87.52
CA ALA A 34 -48.08 61.56 86.40
C ALA A 34 -48.18 60.05 86.63
N VAL A 35 -49.38 59.49 86.47
CA VAL A 35 -49.65 58.05 86.60
C VAL A 35 -50.06 57.52 85.25
N TYR A 36 -49.29 56.55 84.72
CA TYR A 36 -49.61 55.88 83.47
C TYR A 36 -49.95 54.41 83.72
N VAL A 37 -50.92 53.89 82.96
CA VAL A 37 -51.20 52.45 82.84
C VAL A 37 -51.17 52.08 81.36
N ASP A 38 -50.35 51.10 81.00
CA ASP A 38 -50.13 50.64 79.62
C ASP A 38 -49.80 51.79 78.63
N GLY A 39 -49.06 52.78 79.12
CA GLY A 39 -48.65 53.95 78.33
C GLY A 39 -49.68 55.08 78.24
N VAL A 40 -50.88 54.91 78.80
CA VAL A 40 -51.93 55.93 78.84
C VAL A 40 -51.88 56.72 80.14
N LEU A 41 -51.85 58.05 80.05
CA LEU A 41 -51.90 58.95 81.22
C LEU A 41 -53.29 58.91 81.85
N LEU A 42 -53.35 58.64 83.16
CA LEU A 42 -54.59 58.71 83.93
C LEU A 42 -54.73 60.08 84.60
N THR A 43 -55.88 60.70 84.40
CA THR A 43 -56.27 61.97 85.06
C THR A 43 -57.33 61.76 86.14
N SER A 44 -57.93 60.57 86.22
CA SER A 44 -58.89 60.10 87.23
C SER A 44 -58.57 58.65 87.65
N ASP A 45 -59.41 58.05 88.50
CA ASP A 45 -59.36 56.62 88.88
C ASP A 45 -58.20 56.18 89.77
N TYR A 46 -57.52 57.16 90.37
CA TYR A 46 -56.64 56.93 91.50
C TYR A 46 -56.70 58.11 92.49
N THR A 47 -56.25 57.86 93.71
CA THR A 47 -56.03 58.88 94.73
C THR A 47 -54.59 58.83 95.20
N GLN A 48 -53.96 59.99 95.38
CA GLN A 48 -52.63 60.08 95.98
C GLN A 48 -52.76 60.47 97.46
N THR A 49 -52.02 59.79 98.33
CA THR A 49 -51.96 60.10 99.76
C THR A 49 -50.51 60.26 100.19
N GLY A 50 -50.23 61.22 101.09
CA GLY A 50 -48.90 61.45 101.62
C GLY A 50 -47.99 62.31 100.73
N ALA A 51 -48.52 63.09 99.78
CA ALA A 51 -47.76 64.12 99.09
C ALA A 51 -47.12 65.11 100.10
N GLY A 52 -45.91 65.56 99.81
CA GLY A 52 -45.05 66.34 100.72
C GLY A 52 -44.12 65.50 101.58
N ASN A 53 -44.29 64.17 101.64
CA ASN A 53 -43.40 63.24 102.34
C ASN A 53 -42.40 62.56 101.40
N PRO A 54 -41.26 62.03 101.91
CA PRO A 54 -40.25 61.35 101.10
C PRO A 54 -40.78 60.16 100.27
N THR A 55 -41.87 59.55 100.75
CA THR A 55 -42.63 58.54 100.02
C THR A 55 -44.12 58.88 100.12
N SER A 56 -44.86 58.62 99.05
CA SER A 56 -46.31 58.76 99.01
C SER A 56 -46.92 57.49 98.44
N THR A 57 -48.24 57.38 98.38
CA THR A 57 -48.93 56.19 97.83
C THR A 57 -49.98 56.60 96.82
N VAL A 58 -50.06 55.84 95.74
CA VAL A 58 -51.17 55.89 94.77
C VAL A 58 -52.09 54.71 95.06
N THR A 59 -53.38 54.99 95.25
CA THR A 59 -54.43 53.98 95.43
C THR A 59 -55.40 54.07 94.26
N PHE A 60 -55.44 53.03 93.42
CA PHE A 60 -56.38 52.93 92.31
C PHE A 60 -57.79 52.59 92.80
N THR A 61 -58.81 53.12 92.13
CA THR A 61 -60.23 52.80 92.40
C THR A 61 -60.59 51.36 92.03
N SER A 62 -59.92 50.81 91.01
CA SER A 62 -59.94 49.40 90.62
C SER A 62 -58.51 48.88 90.46
N ALA A 63 -58.25 47.65 90.88
CA ALA A 63 -56.92 47.06 90.73
C ALA A 63 -56.51 47.03 89.24
N PRO A 64 -55.32 47.55 88.88
CA PRO A 64 -54.83 47.44 87.51
C PRO A 64 -54.75 45.98 87.07
N ALA A 65 -55.19 45.70 85.85
CA ALA A 65 -55.31 44.34 85.32
C ALA A 65 -53.98 43.56 85.38
N ALA A 66 -54.05 42.23 85.37
CA ALA A 66 -52.84 41.42 85.36
C ALA A 66 -51.96 41.76 84.14
N LEU A 67 -50.66 41.92 84.37
CA LEU A 67 -49.63 42.32 83.39
C LEU A 67 -49.68 43.77 82.89
N SER A 68 -50.63 44.60 83.35
CA SER A 68 -50.64 46.02 82.96
C SER A 68 -49.39 46.73 83.48
N GLN A 69 -48.71 47.51 82.65
CA GLN A 69 -47.53 48.27 83.04
C GLN A 69 -47.94 49.58 83.70
N ILE A 70 -47.64 49.73 84.98
CA ILE A 70 -47.91 50.95 85.74
C ILE A 70 -46.62 51.75 85.83
N LEU A 71 -46.65 53.02 85.45
CA LEU A 71 -45.54 53.95 85.59
C LEU A 71 -45.99 55.14 86.44
N LEU A 72 -45.39 55.27 87.62
CA LEU A 72 -45.54 56.44 88.49
C LEU A 72 -44.35 57.34 88.21
N GLN A 73 -44.59 58.53 87.68
CA GLN A 73 -43.54 59.40 87.17
C GLN A 73 -43.65 60.79 87.77
N LEU A 74 -42.53 61.31 88.30
CA LEU A 74 -42.42 62.71 88.68
C LEU A 74 -42.58 63.59 87.43
N ASP A 75 -43.52 64.52 87.47
CA ASP A 75 -43.84 65.46 86.41
C ASP A 75 -44.13 66.84 87.00
N VAL A 76 -43.07 67.63 87.19
CA VAL A 76 -43.16 68.96 87.81
C VAL A 76 -43.23 70.02 86.71
N PRO A 77 -44.31 70.82 86.64
CA PRO A 77 -44.35 71.99 85.76
C PRO A 77 -43.18 72.96 86.02
N PHE A 78 -42.54 73.44 84.96
CA PHE A 78 -41.45 74.41 85.02
C PHE A 78 -41.96 75.83 85.25
N GLU A 79 -42.52 76.07 86.44
CA GLU A 79 -43.09 77.36 86.84
C GLU A 79 -42.82 77.67 88.32
N ARG A 80 -42.82 78.96 88.67
CA ARG A 80 -42.84 79.44 90.06
C ARG A 80 -44.06 80.34 90.23
N LEU A 81 -44.99 79.93 91.09
CA LEU A 81 -46.27 80.63 91.30
C LEU A 81 -46.24 81.59 92.50
N ASN A 82 -45.34 81.39 93.46
CA ASN A 82 -45.25 82.27 94.62
C ASN A 82 -44.36 83.46 94.30
N ASP A 83 -44.80 84.66 94.64
CA ASP A 83 -43.96 85.86 94.61
C ASP A 83 -43.56 86.28 96.02
N TYR A 84 -42.29 86.61 96.22
CA TYR A 84 -41.78 86.93 97.55
C TYR A 84 -41.98 88.42 97.81
N GLN A 85 -42.57 88.77 98.95
CA GLN A 85 -42.79 90.16 99.32
C GLN A 85 -41.47 90.82 99.72
N GLU A 86 -41.23 92.03 99.22
CA GLU A 86 -40.08 92.84 99.64
C GLU A 86 -40.31 93.33 101.09
N ASN A 87 -39.31 93.12 101.97
CA ASN A 87 -39.37 93.46 103.41
C ASN A 87 -40.46 92.76 104.26
N GLY A 88 -40.99 91.62 103.81
CA GLY A 88 -41.91 90.78 104.60
C GLY A 88 -41.20 89.76 105.51
N ASP A 89 -41.98 89.08 106.36
CA ASP A 89 -41.47 87.99 107.20
C ASP A 89 -40.90 86.84 106.35
N PHE A 90 -39.74 86.32 106.72
CA PHE A 90 -39.13 85.19 106.02
C PHE A 90 -39.82 83.87 106.39
N LEU A 91 -40.78 83.46 105.55
CA LEU A 91 -41.46 82.17 105.65
C LEU A 91 -40.58 81.06 105.05
N ALA A 92 -39.68 80.52 105.86
CA ALA A 92 -38.75 79.47 105.45
C ALA A 92 -39.46 78.24 104.84
N SER A 93 -40.69 77.91 105.24
CA SER A 93 -41.48 76.81 104.67
C SER A 93 -41.87 77.05 103.21
N THR A 94 -42.30 78.27 102.87
CA THR A 94 -42.67 78.67 101.51
C THR A 94 -41.44 78.64 100.60
N VAL A 95 -40.34 79.25 101.05
CA VAL A 95 -39.10 79.33 100.27
C VAL A 95 -38.47 77.96 100.05
N ASN A 96 -38.42 77.12 101.08
CA ASN A 96 -37.91 75.75 100.95
C ASN A 96 -38.75 74.93 99.97
N ARG A 97 -40.09 75.07 99.99
CA ARG A 97 -40.97 74.34 99.07
C ARG A 97 -40.72 74.73 97.61
N ASP A 98 -40.48 76.01 97.33
CA ASP A 98 -40.15 76.49 95.98
C ASP A 98 -38.78 75.98 95.52
N TYR A 99 -37.76 76.01 96.39
CA TYR A 99 -36.45 75.42 96.08
C TYR A 99 -36.54 73.91 95.87
N ASP A 100 -37.27 73.20 96.72
CA ASP A 100 -37.48 71.76 96.59
C ASP A 100 -38.16 71.44 95.23
N ARG A 101 -39.09 72.28 94.78
CA ARG A 101 -39.77 72.14 93.48
C ARG A 101 -38.82 72.31 92.30
N ILE A 102 -37.90 73.28 92.36
CA ILE A 102 -36.84 73.45 91.36
C ILE A 102 -35.93 72.21 91.31
N TRP A 103 -35.51 71.69 92.47
CA TRP A 103 -34.66 70.50 92.54
C TRP A 103 -35.35 69.26 91.95
N GLN A 104 -36.65 69.11 92.16
CA GLN A 104 -37.44 68.02 91.55
C GLN A 104 -37.58 68.20 90.03
N ALA A 105 -37.80 69.44 89.57
CA ALA A 105 -37.82 69.78 88.15
C ALA A 105 -36.46 69.54 87.46
N LEU A 106 -35.34 69.68 88.17
CA LEU A 106 -34.01 69.33 87.65
C LEU A 106 -33.80 67.81 87.58
N LYS A 107 -34.22 67.05 88.60
CA LYS A 107 -34.10 65.59 88.61
C LYS A 107 -34.89 64.93 87.47
N GLN A 108 -36.07 65.45 87.11
CA GLN A 108 -36.81 64.93 85.96
C GLN A 108 -36.08 65.18 84.63
N LEU A 109 -35.35 66.29 84.47
CA LEU A 109 -34.57 66.54 83.25
C LEU A 109 -33.45 65.52 83.08
N LEU A 110 -32.75 65.17 84.16
CA LEU A 110 -31.71 64.14 84.14
C LEU A 110 -32.23 62.77 83.69
N ARG A 111 -33.46 62.41 84.08
CA ARG A 111 -34.14 61.19 83.58
C ARG A 111 -34.32 61.24 82.05
N SER A 112 -34.80 62.37 81.52
CA SER A 112 -35.00 62.53 80.08
C SER A 112 -33.69 62.44 79.30
N PHE A 113 -32.62 63.10 79.76
CA PHE A 113 -31.29 62.99 79.15
C PHE A 113 -30.72 61.57 79.20
N GLY A 114 -30.99 60.82 80.27
CA GLY A 114 -30.56 59.42 80.40
C GLY A 114 -31.13 58.47 79.34
N ARG A 115 -32.24 58.85 78.68
CA ARG A 115 -32.95 58.08 77.65
C ARG A 115 -32.62 58.50 76.22
N SER A 116 -31.90 59.60 76.03
CA SER A 116 -31.43 60.06 74.72
C SER A 116 -30.22 59.26 74.23
N LEU A 117 -29.98 59.26 72.92
CA LEU A 117 -28.68 58.86 72.37
C LEU A 117 -27.63 59.86 72.87
N SER A 118 -26.61 59.37 73.56
CA SER A 118 -25.52 60.20 74.08
C SER A 118 -24.17 59.64 73.69
N LEU A 119 -23.19 60.53 73.57
CA LEU A 119 -21.79 60.15 73.54
C LEU A 119 -21.40 59.53 74.89
N GLY A 120 -20.42 58.64 74.88
CA GLY A 120 -19.79 58.13 76.10
C GLY A 120 -18.96 59.19 76.80
N GLN A 121 -18.63 58.92 78.06
CA GLN A 121 -17.89 59.86 78.91
C GLN A 121 -16.52 60.28 78.36
N PHE A 122 -15.89 59.44 77.52
CA PHE A 122 -14.59 59.71 76.91
C PHE A 122 -14.67 59.99 75.40
N ASP A 123 -15.89 60.03 74.85
CA ASP A 123 -16.11 60.24 73.42
C ASP A 123 -16.05 61.76 73.14
N ILE A 124 -15.36 62.15 72.06
CA ILE A 124 -15.19 63.56 71.66
C ILE A 124 -16.29 63.92 70.66
N ASP A 125 -16.90 65.09 70.81
CA ASP A 125 -17.91 65.57 69.86
C ASP A 125 -17.31 65.68 68.45
N GLY A 126 -18.01 65.14 67.44
CA GLY A 126 -17.53 65.00 66.07
C GLY A 126 -16.55 63.85 65.78
N GLN A 127 -16.11 63.07 66.78
CA GLN A 127 -15.23 61.90 66.60
C GLN A 127 -15.73 60.62 67.30
N GLY A 128 -16.64 60.77 68.25
CA GLY A 128 -17.22 59.69 69.04
C GLY A 128 -18.49 59.09 68.43
N TRP A 129 -18.91 57.95 68.98
CA TRP A 129 -20.12 57.24 68.55
C TRP A 129 -21.25 57.42 69.56
N TYR A 130 -22.44 57.78 69.09
CA TYR A 130 -23.63 57.79 69.93
C TYR A 130 -23.96 56.36 70.39
N ARG A 131 -24.18 56.19 71.70
CA ARG A 131 -24.40 54.86 72.31
C ARG A 131 -25.89 54.61 72.54
N ALA A 132 -26.44 53.60 71.88
CA ALA A 132 -27.84 53.18 72.05
C ALA A 132 -28.11 52.32 73.30
N LYS A 133 -27.07 51.96 74.07
CA LYS A 133 -27.16 51.15 75.31
C LYS A 133 -27.87 49.80 75.12
N GLY A 134 -27.76 49.21 73.92
CA GLY A 134 -28.43 47.96 73.56
C GLY A 134 -29.91 48.11 73.15
N ASN A 135 -30.45 49.34 73.13
CA ASN A 135 -31.80 49.61 72.61
C ASN A 135 -31.77 49.69 71.08
N GLY A 136 -32.86 49.27 70.44
CA GLY A 136 -33.05 49.48 69.00
C GLY A 136 -33.30 50.95 68.67
N ILE A 137 -32.84 51.38 67.50
CA ILE A 137 -33.19 52.68 66.90
C ILE A 137 -34.20 52.38 65.78
N ARG A 138 -35.38 53.00 65.86
CA ARG A 138 -36.49 52.81 64.90
C ARG A 138 -36.97 54.17 64.40
N ASP A 139 -37.77 54.15 63.33
CA ASP A 139 -38.34 55.34 62.69
C ASP A 139 -37.27 56.29 62.08
N LEU A 140 -36.17 55.73 61.55
CA LEU A 140 -35.22 56.47 60.72
C LEU A 140 -35.79 56.71 59.32
N ALA A 141 -35.43 57.85 58.71
CA ALA A 141 -35.64 58.05 57.28
C ALA A 141 -34.68 57.18 56.46
N ASP A 142 -35.04 56.87 55.21
CA ASP A 142 -34.14 56.16 54.30
C ASP A 142 -32.92 57.04 53.95
N PRO A 143 -31.74 56.44 53.80
CA PRO A 143 -30.49 57.18 53.58
C PRO A 143 -30.49 57.87 52.21
N VAL A 144 -30.16 59.16 52.18
CA VAL A 144 -30.04 59.97 50.95
C VAL A 144 -28.60 60.40 50.71
N GLN A 145 -27.89 60.81 51.76
CA GLN A 145 -26.49 61.20 51.72
C GLN A 145 -25.58 60.00 52.07
N PRO A 146 -24.30 60.00 51.63
CA PRO A 146 -23.39 58.88 51.87
C PRO A 146 -23.10 58.57 53.35
N GLN A 147 -23.37 59.51 54.26
CA GLN A 147 -23.13 59.36 55.71
C GLN A 147 -24.42 59.11 56.52
N ASP A 148 -25.57 58.97 55.87
CA ASP A 148 -26.83 58.67 56.57
C ASP A 148 -26.83 57.23 57.11
N ALA A 149 -27.53 57.00 58.22
CA ALA A 149 -27.73 55.66 58.75
C ALA A 149 -28.71 54.86 57.87
N ALA A 150 -28.34 53.65 57.47
CA ALA A 150 -29.15 52.82 56.59
C ALA A 150 -30.23 52.03 57.36
N THR A 151 -31.46 52.04 56.84
CA THR A 151 -32.53 51.16 57.30
C THR A 151 -32.30 49.74 56.75
N LYS A 152 -32.86 48.72 57.41
CA LYS A 152 -32.81 47.35 56.86
C LYS A 152 -33.46 47.28 55.47
N ASN A 153 -34.58 47.98 55.29
CA ASN A 153 -35.32 48.05 54.03
C ASN A 153 -34.46 48.59 52.88
N SER A 154 -33.77 49.72 53.09
CA SER A 154 -32.94 50.33 52.05
C SER A 154 -31.78 49.43 51.59
N VAL A 155 -31.23 48.61 52.49
CA VAL A 155 -30.17 47.64 52.15
C VAL A 155 -30.73 46.48 51.32
N GLU A 156 -31.89 45.95 51.69
CA GLU A 156 -32.54 44.86 50.95
C GLU A 156 -32.97 45.32 49.54
N GLU A 157 -33.46 46.56 49.40
CA GLU A 157 -33.78 47.17 48.10
C GLU A 157 -32.53 47.41 47.25
N TYR A 158 -31.45 47.93 47.83
CA TYR A 158 -30.17 48.10 47.12
C TYR A 158 -29.62 46.76 46.59
N VAL A 159 -29.62 45.71 47.43
CA VAL A 159 -29.17 44.37 47.00
C VAL A 159 -30.10 43.80 45.93
N SER A 160 -31.41 44.00 46.06
CA SER A 160 -32.39 43.57 45.04
C SER A 160 -32.15 44.25 43.70
N SER A 161 -31.83 45.56 43.69
CA SER A 161 -31.51 46.30 42.46
C SER A 161 -30.24 45.78 41.74
N ILE A 162 -29.26 45.27 42.50
CA ILE A 162 -28.05 44.64 41.93
C ILE A 162 -28.39 43.28 41.31
N LEU A 163 -29.27 42.50 41.94
CA LEU A 163 -29.72 41.21 41.41
C LEU A 163 -30.60 41.37 40.16
N GLU A 164 -31.43 42.42 40.10
CA GLU A 164 -32.29 42.73 38.96
C GLU A 164 -31.53 43.29 37.74
N THR A 165 -30.35 43.89 37.94
CA THR A 165 -29.46 44.35 36.85
C THR A 165 -28.60 43.22 36.25
N GLY A 166 -28.73 41.98 36.74
CA GLY A 166 -28.08 40.77 36.23
C GLY A 166 -28.55 40.27 34.86
N GLN A 167 -28.82 41.17 33.91
CA GLN A 167 -28.98 40.84 32.48
C GLN A 167 -27.67 41.07 31.72
N GLY A 168 -26.75 40.10 31.81
CA GLY A 168 -25.92 39.75 30.66
C GLY A 168 -26.69 38.68 29.86
N PRO A 169 -26.71 38.71 28.52
CA PRO A 169 -27.53 37.77 27.74
C PRO A 169 -27.12 36.33 28.09
N ILE A 170 -28.06 35.58 28.70
CA ILE A 170 -27.97 34.13 28.96
C ILE A 170 -27.52 33.35 27.71
N ASN A 171 -27.73 33.92 26.52
CA ASN A 171 -27.33 33.35 25.24
C ASN A 171 -25.82 33.38 24.93
N ASN A 172 -24.99 34.14 25.67
CA ASN A 172 -23.56 34.29 25.35
C ASN A 172 -22.58 33.54 26.28
N ALA A 173 -23.05 32.95 27.39
CA ALA A 173 -22.23 32.16 28.31
C ALA A 173 -20.91 32.85 28.81
N GLN A 174 -20.86 34.18 28.84
CA GLN A 174 -19.65 34.94 29.25
C GLN A 174 -19.34 34.87 30.74
N ASN A 175 -20.35 34.61 31.59
CA ASN A 175 -20.20 34.58 33.05
C ASN A 175 -20.23 33.17 33.65
N VAL A 176 -20.29 32.12 32.82
CA VAL A 176 -20.12 30.74 33.27
C VAL A 176 -18.65 30.40 33.12
N VAL A 177 -17.97 30.08 34.23
CA VAL A 177 -16.54 29.77 34.22
C VAL A 177 -16.34 28.27 34.05
N TYR A 178 -15.48 27.89 33.11
CA TYR A 178 -15.05 26.52 32.87
C TYR A 178 -13.54 26.43 33.08
N VAL A 179 -13.09 25.45 33.87
CA VAL A 179 -11.67 25.23 34.15
C VAL A 179 -11.11 24.34 33.05
N TYR A 180 -10.16 24.86 32.28
CA TYR A 180 -9.51 24.12 31.21
C TYR A 180 -8.55 23.04 31.80
N PRO A 181 -8.15 22.03 31.00
CA PRO A 181 -7.19 20.99 31.41
C PRO A 181 -5.79 21.48 31.76
N ASP A 182 -5.46 22.74 31.47
CA ASP A 182 -4.26 23.44 31.93
C ASP A 182 -4.44 24.10 33.31
N ASN A 183 -5.57 23.85 33.98
CA ASN A 183 -6.03 24.45 35.23
C ASN A 183 -6.29 25.97 35.16
N ILE A 184 -6.42 26.54 33.96
CA ILE A 184 -6.75 27.95 33.79
C ILE A 184 -8.28 28.09 33.64
N ALA A 185 -8.90 28.89 34.50
CA ALA A 185 -10.31 29.24 34.42
C ALA A 185 -10.56 30.23 33.27
N ARG A 186 -11.53 29.92 32.40
CA ARG A 186 -11.92 30.78 31.26
C ARG A 186 -13.44 30.82 31.11
N PRO A 187 -14.02 31.86 30.45
CA PRO A 187 -15.45 31.88 30.15
C PRO A 187 -15.88 30.70 29.29
N LEU A 188 -17.03 30.11 29.53
CA LEU A 188 -17.57 28.97 28.77
C LEU A 188 -17.69 29.29 27.28
N GLN A 189 -17.95 30.56 26.93
CA GLN A 189 -17.94 31.05 25.54
C GLN A 189 -16.64 30.72 24.79
N THR A 190 -15.50 30.66 25.49
CA THR A 190 -14.21 30.30 24.88
C THR A 190 -14.17 28.87 24.35
N LEU A 191 -15.05 27.96 24.82
CA LEU A 191 -15.22 26.62 24.25
C LEU A 191 -15.81 26.65 22.83
N ALA A 192 -16.53 27.71 22.46
CA ALA A 192 -17.15 27.86 21.15
C ALA A 192 -16.21 28.50 20.10
N ASP A 193 -14.98 28.89 20.48
CA ASP A 193 -14.01 29.48 19.56
C ASP A 193 -13.55 28.47 18.50
N LYS A 194 -13.81 28.80 17.22
CA LYS A 194 -13.58 27.90 16.07
C LYS A 194 -12.20 28.06 15.43
N THR A 195 -11.43 29.09 15.77
CA THR A 195 -10.23 29.51 15.02
C THR A 195 -8.96 29.55 15.86
N ASN A 196 -9.06 29.69 17.19
CA ASN A 196 -7.90 29.75 18.07
C ASN A 196 -7.53 28.36 18.63
N THR A 197 -6.30 27.92 18.37
CA THR A 197 -5.78 26.59 18.80
C THR A 197 -5.48 26.47 20.29
N THR A 198 -5.51 27.60 21.02
CA THR A 198 -5.31 27.64 22.47
C THR A 198 -6.62 27.72 23.25
N LEU A 199 -7.75 27.99 22.57
CA LEU A 199 -9.11 28.03 23.11
C LEU A 199 -9.92 26.85 22.57
N GLY A 200 -11.23 26.82 22.84
CA GLY A 200 -12.15 25.91 22.18
C GLY A 200 -11.87 24.45 22.53
N ALA A 201 -11.31 23.71 21.56
CA ALA A 201 -10.98 22.29 21.68
C ALA A 201 -9.95 22.01 22.79
N ALA A 202 -9.08 22.98 23.08
CA ALA A 202 -8.14 22.90 24.19
C ALA A 202 -8.87 22.78 25.54
N GLY A 203 -10.06 23.36 25.68
CA GLY A 203 -10.87 23.30 26.89
C GLY A 203 -11.42 21.91 27.18
N ILE A 204 -11.54 21.04 26.19
CA ILE A 204 -11.97 19.65 26.42
C ILE A 204 -10.83 18.63 26.26
N GLY A 205 -9.57 19.09 26.30
CA GLY A 205 -8.38 18.21 26.33
C GLY A 205 -7.60 18.09 25.03
N TYR A 206 -8.01 18.75 23.94
CA TYR A 206 -7.32 18.66 22.65
C TYR A 206 -6.36 19.83 22.42
N ARG A 207 -5.06 19.61 22.67
CA ARG A 207 -4.02 20.64 22.54
C ARG A 207 -3.63 20.93 21.08
N GLY A 208 -3.42 22.21 20.76
CA GLY A 208 -2.86 22.66 19.48
C GLY A 208 -3.81 22.56 18.28
N ARG A 209 -5.11 22.40 18.50
CA ARG A 209 -6.14 22.26 17.44
C ARG A 209 -7.29 23.22 17.69
N THR A 210 -7.94 23.68 16.62
CA THR A 210 -9.16 24.49 16.71
C THR A 210 -10.40 23.61 16.82
N VAL A 211 -11.53 24.15 17.30
CA VAL A 211 -12.82 23.42 17.33
C VAL A 211 -13.26 23.04 15.92
N GLY A 212 -13.08 23.94 14.95
CA GLY A 212 -13.34 23.63 13.54
C GLY A 212 -12.53 22.43 13.06
N ALA A 213 -11.23 22.41 13.35
CA ALA A 213 -10.35 21.30 12.97
C ALA A 213 -10.78 19.96 13.60
N LYS A 214 -11.21 19.97 14.88
CA LYS A 214 -11.69 18.75 15.56
C LYS A 214 -13.03 18.26 15.01
N PHE A 215 -13.99 19.14 14.75
CA PHE A 215 -15.27 18.73 14.16
C PHE A 215 -15.14 18.27 12.70
N SER A 216 -14.13 18.76 11.97
CA SER A 216 -13.86 18.31 10.60
C SER A 216 -13.04 17.01 10.50
N GLU A 217 -12.57 16.43 11.60
CA GLU A 217 -11.78 15.19 11.56
C GLU A 217 -12.61 13.97 11.12
N ARG A 218 -13.88 13.92 11.53
CA ARG A 218 -14.86 12.93 11.12
C ARG A 218 -16.21 13.63 10.99
N LEU A 219 -16.76 13.60 9.79
CA LEU A 219 -18.05 14.19 9.45
C LEU A 219 -19.02 13.06 9.12
N ASP A 220 -20.02 12.86 9.97
CA ASP A 220 -21.05 11.86 9.75
C ASP A 220 -22.10 12.44 8.78
N VAL A 221 -22.32 11.79 7.64
CA VAL A 221 -23.19 12.30 6.56
C VAL A 221 -24.63 12.56 7.05
N THR A 222 -25.08 11.80 8.04
CA THR A 222 -26.43 11.90 8.62
C THR A 222 -26.66 13.20 9.38
N ASP A 223 -25.61 13.82 9.92
CA ASP A 223 -25.69 15.11 10.60
C ASP A 223 -25.99 16.25 9.62
N PHE A 224 -25.82 15.99 8.32
CA PHE A 224 -26.04 16.96 7.25
C PHE A 224 -27.34 16.75 6.51
N TRP A 225 -28.14 15.73 6.83
CA TRP A 225 -29.48 15.54 6.26
C TRP A 225 -30.44 16.62 6.75
N GLN A 226 -31.25 17.17 5.84
CA GLN A 226 -32.23 18.21 6.13
C GLN A 226 -33.61 17.84 5.59
N LEU A 227 -34.65 18.28 6.29
CA LEU A 227 -36.03 18.12 5.82
C LEU A 227 -36.21 18.90 4.51
N GLY A 228 -36.57 18.20 3.44
CA GLY A 228 -36.71 18.76 2.09
C GLY A 228 -35.56 18.43 1.13
N ASP A 229 -34.53 17.71 1.57
CA ASP A 229 -33.54 17.12 0.66
C ASP A 229 -34.22 16.17 -0.34
N ALA A 230 -33.79 16.22 -1.59
CA ALA A 230 -34.31 15.35 -2.64
C ALA A 230 -33.66 13.97 -2.59
N SER A 231 -32.42 13.88 -2.10
CA SER A 231 -31.67 12.62 -1.93
C SER A 231 -30.48 12.81 -1.00
N TRP A 232 -29.77 11.72 -0.69
CA TRP A 232 -28.54 11.79 0.11
C TRP A 232 -27.43 12.59 -0.54
N SER A 233 -27.50 12.82 -1.86
CA SER A 233 -26.57 13.72 -2.53
C SER A 233 -26.52 15.11 -1.90
N ASP A 234 -27.65 15.65 -1.44
CA ASP A 234 -27.71 17.00 -0.85
C ASP A 234 -26.95 17.09 0.48
N ALA A 235 -27.14 16.07 1.33
CA ALA A 235 -26.42 15.93 2.60
C ALA A 235 -24.91 15.70 2.37
N ILE A 236 -24.56 14.83 1.42
CA ILE A 236 -23.17 14.52 1.07
C ILE A 236 -22.46 15.76 0.51
N ASP A 237 -23.10 16.52 -0.38
CA ASP A 237 -22.54 17.76 -0.94
C ASP A 237 -22.24 18.78 0.17
N ARG A 238 -23.13 18.94 1.16
CA ARG A 238 -22.90 19.81 2.33
C ARG A 238 -21.76 19.32 3.21
N CYS A 239 -21.69 18.00 3.45
CA CYS A 239 -20.62 17.38 4.21
C CYS A 239 -19.25 17.59 3.53
N ILE A 240 -19.17 17.38 2.22
CA ILE A 240 -17.96 17.59 1.42
C ILE A 240 -17.54 19.06 1.42
N ALA A 241 -18.49 20.00 1.25
CA ALA A 241 -18.18 21.42 1.27
C ALA A 241 -17.52 21.86 2.58
N ILE A 242 -17.95 21.30 3.72
CA ILE A 242 -17.31 21.55 5.02
C ILE A 242 -15.92 20.92 5.08
N ALA A 243 -15.77 19.66 4.66
CA ALA A 243 -14.49 18.97 4.64
C ALA A 243 -13.44 19.73 3.79
N GLU A 244 -13.86 20.22 2.63
CA GLU A 244 -13.04 21.03 1.72
C GLU A 244 -12.68 22.37 2.35
N SER A 245 -13.62 23.05 3.01
CA SER A 245 -13.36 24.33 3.69
C SER A 245 -12.36 24.22 4.85
N ALA A 246 -12.33 23.06 5.53
CA ALA A 246 -11.42 22.79 6.63
C ALA A 246 -10.02 22.32 6.15
N SER A 247 -9.92 21.90 4.89
CA SER A 247 -8.66 21.41 4.33
C SER A 247 -7.66 22.55 4.13
N SER A 248 -6.62 22.58 4.97
CA SER A 248 -5.52 23.54 4.83
C SER A 248 -4.82 23.42 3.47
N THR A 249 -4.09 24.46 3.06
CA THR A 249 -3.27 24.46 1.84
C THR A 249 -2.11 23.45 1.84
N SER A 250 -1.91 22.67 2.91
CA SER A 250 -0.84 21.66 2.99
C SER A 250 -1.18 20.41 2.16
N THR A 251 -0.25 20.04 1.28
CA THR A 251 -0.39 18.97 0.27
C THR A 251 0.63 17.86 0.46
N GLY A 252 1.22 17.72 1.66
CA GLY A 252 2.31 16.77 1.94
C GLY A 252 1.87 15.49 2.65
N PRO A 253 2.77 14.49 2.77
CA PRO A 253 2.49 13.19 3.39
C PRO A 253 2.16 13.27 4.90
N SER A 254 2.42 14.39 5.58
CA SER A 254 2.05 14.59 7.00
C SER A 254 0.64 15.13 7.21
N TYR A 255 -0.10 15.44 6.14
CA TYR A 255 -1.46 15.97 6.22
C TYR A 255 -2.45 14.92 6.77
N THR A 256 -3.34 15.36 7.66
CA THR A 256 -4.48 14.56 8.15
C THR A 256 -5.67 14.83 7.24
N VAL A 257 -6.10 13.80 6.51
CA VAL A 257 -7.21 13.89 5.56
C VAL A 257 -8.54 13.80 6.31
N PRO A 258 -9.51 14.71 6.06
CA PRO A 258 -10.84 14.62 6.65
C PRO A 258 -11.54 13.31 6.29
N LYS A 259 -12.25 12.75 7.26
CA LYS A 259 -13.04 11.53 7.08
C LYS A 259 -14.52 11.87 6.93
N ILE A 260 -15.14 11.38 5.87
CA ILE A 260 -16.58 11.36 5.67
C ILE A 260 -17.06 9.97 6.06
N TRP A 261 -17.95 9.91 7.03
CA TRP A 261 -18.43 8.67 7.61
C TRP A 261 -19.91 8.42 7.29
N PHE A 262 -20.22 7.19 6.88
CA PHE A 262 -21.57 6.73 6.58
C PHE A 262 -22.05 5.72 7.65
N PRO A 263 -22.84 6.16 8.65
CA PRO A 263 -23.28 5.30 9.75
C PRO A 263 -24.56 4.51 9.42
N ARG A 264 -24.54 3.19 9.62
CA ARG A 264 -25.73 2.33 9.50
C ARG A 264 -26.86 2.67 10.48
N SER A 265 -26.57 3.31 11.60
CA SER A 265 -27.53 3.50 12.69
C SER A 265 -28.71 4.43 12.37
N PHE A 266 -28.59 5.28 11.34
CA PHE A 266 -29.61 6.29 11.03
C PHE A 266 -30.66 5.80 10.03
N ASP A 267 -30.24 5.03 9.02
CA ASP A 267 -31.14 4.28 8.16
C ASP A 267 -30.95 2.80 8.47
N PRO A 268 -31.94 2.09 9.05
CA PRO A 268 -31.83 0.66 9.37
C PRO A 268 -31.42 -0.21 8.17
N SER A 269 -31.70 0.25 6.94
CA SER A 269 -31.29 -0.41 5.70
C SER A 269 -29.81 -0.13 5.32
N GLY A 270 -29.18 0.89 5.92
CA GLY A 270 -27.83 1.34 5.60
C GLY A 270 -27.68 1.94 4.21
N THR A 271 -28.78 2.37 3.57
CA THR A 271 -28.82 2.71 2.16
C THR A 271 -28.85 4.22 1.89
N TYR A 272 -27.88 4.72 1.14
CA TYR A 272 -27.73 6.13 0.77
C TYR A 272 -28.03 6.32 -0.72
N GLY A 273 -29.30 6.53 -1.04
CA GLY A 273 -29.75 6.82 -2.41
C GLY A 273 -29.26 8.18 -2.90
N ILE A 274 -28.48 8.20 -3.98
CA ILE A 274 -27.93 9.41 -4.61
C ILE A 274 -28.54 9.67 -5.99
N LEU A 275 -28.76 10.95 -6.32
CA LEU A 275 -29.25 11.41 -7.61
C LEU A 275 -28.19 12.13 -8.45
N ARG A 276 -26.98 12.30 -7.92
CA ARG A 276 -25.83 12.88 -8.62
C ARG A 276 -24.51 12.32 -8.06
N PRO A 277 -23.41 12.40 -8.84
CA PRO A 277 -22.09 11.91 -8.41
C PRO A 277 -21.56 12.60 -7.17
N ILE A 278 -20.81 11.87 -6.35
CA ILE A 278 -20.02 12.40 -5.24
C ILE A 278 -18.71 12.92 -5.80
N ARG A 279 -18.49 14.24 -5.74
CA ARG A 279 -17.28 14.89 -6.27
C ARG A 279 -16.45 15.49 -5.14
N THR A 280 -15.14 15.35 -5.22
CA THR A 280 -14.21 16.02 -4.32
C THR A 280 -13.22 16.85 -5.11
N SER A 281 -12.78 17.97 -4.54
CA SER A 281 -11.68 18.82 -5.04
C SER A 281 -10.42 18.70 -4.17
N VAL A 282 -10.50 17.95 -3.07
CA VAL A 282 -9.38 17.62 -2.18
C VAL A 282 -9.37 16.13 -1.90
N ALA A 283 -8.25 15.63 -1.37
CA ALA A 283 -8.22 14.27 -0.83
C ALA A 283 -9.16 14.19 0.36
N LEU A 284 -10.04 13.17 0.35
CA LEU A 284 -10.98 12.84 1.43
C LEU A 284 -10.95 11.33 1.67
N GLN A 285 -11.31 10.91 2.88
CA GLN A 285 -11.46 9.50 3.22
C GLN A 285 -12.94 9.19 3.45
N PHE A 286 -13.50 8.30 2.65
CA PHE A 286 -14.86 7.79 2.81
C PHE A 286 -14.78 6.45 3.53
N ASP A 287 -15.40 6.32 4.69
CA ASP A 287 -15.49 5.08 5.46
C ASP A 287 -16.94 4.89 5.94
N GLY A 288 -17.36 3.66 6.24
CA GLY A 288 -18.72 3.42 6.72
C GLY A 288 -18.87 2.08 7.44
N ASP A 289 -20.07 1.82 7.94
CA ASP A 289 -20.44 0.56 8.56
C ASP A 289 -21.42 -0.21 7.66
N ASN A 290 -20.90 -0.94 6.68
CA ASN A 290 -21.70 -1.59 5.63
C ASN A 290 -22.73 -0.63 4.99
N ALA A 291 -22.31 0.61 4.76
CA ALA A 291 -23.10 1.63 4.12
C ALA A 291 -23.16 1.37 2.62
N ARG A 292 -24.38 1.15 2.11
CA ARG A 292 -24.65 0.96 0.69
C ARG A 292 -25.03 2.29 0.07
N ILE A 293 -24.15 2.89 -0.71
CA ILE A 293 -24.47 4.06 -1.52
C ILE A 293 -25.07 3.54 -2.83
N VAL A 294 -26.26 3.99 -3.21
CA VAL A 294 -27.01 3.43 -4.35
C VAL A 294 -27.38 4.55 -5.31
N THR A 295 -27.10 4.39 -6.59
CA THR A 295 -27.59 5.32 -7.61
C THR A 295 -29.09 5.11 -7.83
N LEU A 296 -29.88 6.17 -7.68
CA LEU A 296 -31.34 6.11 -7.86
C LEU A 296 -31.76 6.34 -9.33
N PRO A 297 -32.94 5.84 -9.75
CA PRO A 297 -33.54 6.22 -11.02
C PRO A 297 -33.65 7.76 -11.13
N GLY A 298 -33.17 8.31 -12.24
CA GLY A 298 -33.06 9.76 -12.41
C GLY A 298 -31.71 10.37 -12.00
N PHE A 299 -30.70 9.54 -11.72
CA PHE A 299 -29.31 9.99 -11.54
C PHE A 299 -28.85 10.91 -12.69
N VAL A 300 -28.50 12.15 -12.36
CA VAL A 300 -28.04 13.16 -13.30
C VAL A 300 -26.54 13.37 -13.10
N GLY A 301 -25.76 13.05 -14.13
CA GLY A 301 -24.36 13.42 -14.18
C GLY A 301 -24.17 14.93 -14.23
N ALA A 302 -23.17 15.45 -13.53
CA ALA A 302 -22.61 16.78 -13.78
C ALA A 302 -21.55 16.73 -14.89
N THR A 303 -21.08 17.84 -15.45
CA THR A 303 -19.93 17.84 -16.37
C THR A 303 -18.66 18.14 -15.58
N ILE A 304 -17.60 17.35 -15.76
CA ILE A 304 -16.32 17.57 -15.08
C ILE A 304 -15.19 17.77 -16.09
N PRO A 305 -14.37 18.82 -15.91
CA PRO A 305 -13.15 18.98 -16.68
C PRO A 305 -12.11 17.95 -16.23
N LEU A 306 -11.62 17.17 -17.18
CA LEU A 306 -10.51 16.23 -16.98
C LEU A 306 -9.16 16.93 -17.18
N GLN A 307 -8.10 16.41 -16.56
CA GLN A 307 -6.77 16.98 -16.71
C GLN A 307 -6.20 16.85 -18.13
N ALA A 308 -6.50 15.77 -18.84
CA ALA A 308 -5.96 15.47 -20.16
C ALA A 308 -6.44 16.42 -21.29
N GLY A 309 -7.18 17.48 -20.95
CA GLY A 309 -7.77 18.40 -21.91
C GLY A 309 -9.04 17.79 -22.50
N GLY A 310 -10.14 17.92 -21.76
CA GLY A 310 -11.45 17.44 -22.17
C GLY A 310 -12.48 17.63 -21.07
N THR A 311 -13.74 17.37 -21.39
CA THR A 311 -14.84 17.29 -20.42
C THR A 311 -15.44 15.91 -20.52
N GLU A 312 -15.52 15.17 -19.42
CA GLU A 312 -16.39 14.01 -19.35
C GLU A 312 -17.74 14.42 -18.75
N ILE A 313 -18.81 13.81 -19.26
CA ILE A 313 -20.13 13.92 -18.64
C ILE A 313 -20.17 12.89 -17.51
N ASN A 314 -20.32 13.32 -16.25
CA ASN A 314 -20.40 12.48 -15.05
C ASN A 314 -21.65 11.60 -14.96
N LYS A 315 -22.39 11.39 -16.06
CA LYS A 315 -23.23 10.17 -16.10
C LYS A 315 -22.34 8.93 -16.02
N SER A 316 -21.02 9.12 -16.17
CA SER A 316 -20.03 8.08 -16.23
C SER A 316 -19.36 7.70 -14.90
N MET A 317 -19.71 8.27 -13.73
CA MET A 317 -19.08 7.83 -12.46
C MET A 317 -19.90 8.16 -11.21
N MET A 318 -19.79 7.31 -10.18
CA MET A 318 -20.48 7.45 -8.90
C MET A 318 -19.68 8.29 -7.90
N ILE A 319 -18.37 8.05 -7.77
CA ILE A 319 -17.42 8.86 -6.99
C ILE A 319 -16.32 9.39 -7.91
N PHE A 320 -16.06 10.70 -7.85
CA PHE A 320 -14.94 11.35 -8.50
C PHE A 320 -14.00 11.97 -7.46
N LEU A 321 -12.82 11.38 -7.34
CA LEU A 321 -11.75 11.85 -6.46
C LEU A 321 -10.78 12.70 -7.26
N ASN A 322 -10.87 14.03 -7.13
CA ASN A 322 -9.99 14.96 -7.82
C ASN A 322 -9.06 15.70 -6.86
N GLY A 323 -7.77 15.74 -7.18
CA GLY A 323 -6.79 16.53 -6.44
C GLY A 323 -6.78 18.04 -6.71
N SER A 324 -7.57 18.54 -7.67
CA SER A 324 -7.47 19.89 -8.24
C SER A 324 -7.49 21.02 -7.21
N LYS A 325 -6.48 21.91 -7.27
CA LYS A 325 -6.61 23.30 -6.83
C LYS A 325 -6.06 24.24 -7.90
N GLY A 326 -6.94 24.67 -8.80
CA GLY A 326 -6.69 25.81 -9.68
C GLY A 326 -5.51 25.66 -10.63
N ASN A 327 -5.19 26.75 -11.32
CA ASN A 327 -4.27 26.89 -12.45
C ASN A 327 -2.80 26.46 -12.24
N ILE A 328 -2.47 25.71 -11.18
CA ILE A 328 -1.11 25.25 -10.93
C ILE A 328 -1.05 23.76 -11.30
N ALA A 329 -0.57 23.49 -12.51
CA ALA A 329 -0.17 22.15 -12.90
C ALA A 329 0.81 21.57 -11.85
N GLY A 330 0.53 20.36 -11.32
CA GLY A 330 1.53 19.53 -10.65
C GLY A 330 1.44 19.30 -9.13
N GLN A 331 0.38 19.71 -8.40
CA GLN A 331 0.25 19.33 -6.98
C GLN A 331 -0.60 18.07 -6.79
N LEU A 332 0.06 16.93 -6.53
CA LEU A 332 -0.55 15.67 -6.09
C LEU A 332 -1.17 15.82 -4.70
N ARG A 333 -2.32 15.18 -4.46
CA ARG A 333 -2.94 15.06 -3.13
C ARG A 333 -2.70 13.68 -2.55
N TRP A 334 -2.69 13.54 -1.23
CA TRP A 334 -2.20 12.34 -0.58
C TRP A 334 -3.29 11.68 0.27
N LYS A 335 -3.28 10.35 0.36
CA LYS A 335 -4.09 9.57 1.32
C LYS A 335 -5.61 9.73 1.18
N ALA A 336 -6.11 9.96 -0.04
CA ALA A 336 -7.52 9.77 -0.32
C ALA A 336 -7.89 8.29 -0.10
N LYS A 337 -9.11 8.02 0.34
CA LYS A 337 -9.55 6.66 0.62
C LYS A 337 -11.03 6.48 0.30
N VAL A 338 -11.38 5.35 -0.31
CA VAL A 338 -12.74 4.78 -0.22
C VAL A 338 -12.57 3.43 0.44
N GLY A 339 -12.92 3.39 1.72
CA GLY A 339 -12.50 2.31 2.62
C GLY A 339 -13.58 1.26 2.87
N LYS A 340 -13.15 0.25 3.62
CA LYS A 340 -13.98 -0.89 4.00
C LYS A 340 -15.26 -0.47 4.70
N GLY A 341 -16.33 -1.20 4.42
CA GLY A 341 -17.67 -0.90 4.90
C GLY A 341 -18.44 0.10 4.03
N ILE A 342 -17.88 0.50 2.88
CA ILE A 342 -18.62 1.16 1.80
C ILE A 342 -18.94 0.13 0.71
N ILE A 343 -20.20 0.10 0.28
CA ILE A 343 -20.68 -0.63 -0.90
C ILE A 343 -21.20 0.42 -1.89
N LEU A 344 -20.61 0.47 -3.08
CA LEU A 344 -21.04 1.32 -4.19
C LEU A 344 -21.90 0.48 -5.13
N ASP A 345 -23.20 0.74 -5.13
CA ASP A 345 -24.15 0.07 -5.99
C ASP A 345 -24.55 0.99 -7.14
N CYS A 346 -23.93 0.76 -8.29
CA CYS A 346 -24.06 1.58 -9.49
C CYS A 346 -25.34 1.28 -10.30
N GLN A 347 -26.08 0.21 -9.96
CA GLN A 347 -27.37 -0.18 -10.56
C GLN A 347 -27.42 -0.22 -12.10
N ASP A 348 -26.27 -0.43 -12.77
CA ASP A 348 -26.10 -0.26 -14.22
C ASP A 348 -26.51 1.15 -14.73
N ILE A 349 -26.54 2.15 -13.84
CA ILE A 349 -26.83 3.56 -14.12
C ILE A 349 -25.53 4.37 -14.22
N ALA A 350 -24.64 4.23 -13.23
CA ALA A 350 -23.33 4.87 -13.27
C ALA A 350 -22.35 4.01 -14.08
N ASP A 351 -21.72 4.60 -15.11
CA ASP A 351 -20.69 3.91 -15.90
C ASP A 351 -19.52 3.45 -15.04
N ARG A 352 -19.13 4.24 -14.03
CA ARG A 352 -18.00 3.91 -13.16
C ARG A 352 -18.33 3.97 -11.70
N GLY A 353 -17.77 3.06 -10.90
CA GLY A 353 -17.86 3.17 -9.44
C GLY A 353 -17.01 4.34 -8.95
N ILE A 354 -15.71 4.28 -9.20
CA ILE A 354 -14.76 5.29 -8.76
C ILE A 354 -13.92 5.75 -9.95
N TYR A 355 -13.77 7.06 -10.11
CA TYR A 355 -12.72 7.66 -10.92
C TYR A 355 -11.78 8.46 -10.02
N ILE A 356 -10.48 8.27 -10.18
CA ILE A 356 -9.44 8.93 -9.38
C ILE A 356 -8.39 9.57 -10.28
N GLU A 357 -8.05 10.84 -10.05
CA GLU A 357 -6.94 11.53 -10.73
C GLU A 357 -6.17 12.44 -9.75
N ARG A 358 -4.86 12.65 -10.02
CA ARG A 358 -3.97 13.53 -9.22
C ARG A 358 -3.82 13.13 -7.75
N MET A 359 -3.85 11.83 -7.49
CA MET A 359 -3.77 11.27 -6.14
C MET A 359 -2.49 10.46 -5.95
N ALA A 360 -1.88 10.60 -4.79
CA ALA A 360 -0.69 9.89 -4.36
C ALA A 360 -0.99 9.09 -3.08
N TYR A 361 -0.44 7.88 -2.93
CA TYR A 361 -0.53 7.06 -1.71
C TYR A 361 -1.96 6.97 -1.16
N SER A 362 -2.91 6.76 -2.08
CA SER A 362 -4.34 6.70 -1.80
C SER A 362 -4.81 5.25 -1.88
N SER A 363 -5.98 4.93 -1.31
CA SER A 363 -6.42 3.53 -1.21
C SER A 363 -7.88 3.31 -1.53
N ILE A 364 -8.18 2.17 -2.15
CA ILE A 364 -9.54 1.72 -2.47
C ILE A 364 -9.69 0.30 -1.88
N ASP A 365 -10.60 0.17 -0.92
CA ASP A 365 -10.88 -1.04 -0.14
C ASP A 365 -12.41 -1.13 0.06
N CYS A 366 -13.17 -0.97 -1.01
CA CYS A 366 -14.63 -0.99 -0.97
C CYS A 366 -15.20 -2.05 -1.91
N GLU A 367 -16.50 -2.26 -1.82
CA GLU A 367 -17.26 -3.10 -2.74
C GLU A 367 -17.93 -2.24 -3.80
N ILE A 368 -17.89 -2.67 -5.07
CA ILE A 368 -18.47 -1.98 -6.21
C ILE A 368 -19.27 -2.99 -7.01
N GLN A 369 -20.56 -2.71 -7.22
CA GLN A 369 -21.51 -3.61 -7.87
C GLN A 369 -22.17 -2.92 -9.06
N PHE A 370 -22.42 -3.67 -10.14
CA PHE A 370 -23.25 -3.25 -11.28
C PHE A 370 -22.79 -1.95 -11.96
N ALA A 371 -21.48 -1.76 -12.15
CA ALA A 371 -20.98 -0.63 -12.92
C ALA A 371 -21.32 -0.79 -14.42
N ALA A 372 -21.98 0.19 -15.03
CA ALA A 372 -22.35 0.13 -16.45
C ALA A 372 -21.15 0.17 -17.41
N GLY A 373 -19.96 0.45 -16.88
CA GLY A 373 -18.67 0.43 -17.53
C GLY A 373 -17.61 -0.19 -16.61
N SER A 374 -16.79 0.63 -15.94
CA SER A 374 -15.65 0.14 -15.15
C SER A 374 -15.84 0.27 -13.63
N GLY A 375 -15.41 -0.70 -12.83
CA GLY A 375 -15.50 -0.60 -11.37
C GLY A 375 -14.69 0.59 -10.82
N VAL A 376 -13.38 0.57 -11.06
CA VAL A 376 -12.48 1.68 -10.77
C VAL A 376 -11.74 2.09 -12.02
N GLN A 377 -11.64 3.40 -12.25
CA GLN A 377 -10.80 3.98 -13.28
C GLN A 377 -9.76 4.92 -12.65
N VAL A 378 -8.50 4.68 -12.97
CA VAL A 378 -7.36 5.49 -12.56
C VAL A 378 -7.00 6.37 -13.73
N GLY A 379 -7.17 7.68 -13.53
CA GLY A 379 -6.82 8.71 -14.48
C GLY A 379 -5.41 9.27 -14.25
N PRO A 380 -5.06 10.34 -14.99
CA PRO A 380 -3.70 10.87 -15.02
C PRO A 380 -3.13 11.27 -13.65
N TYR A 381 -1.79 11.19 -13.54
CA TYR A 381 -1.01 11.64 -12.37
C TYR A 381 -1.42 10.98 -11.04
N CYS A 382 -1.61 9.67 -11.04
CA CYS A 382 -1.84 8.86 -9.86
C CYS A 382 -0.60 8.05 -9.47
N TRP A 383 -0.17 8.10 -8.21
CA TRP A 383 1.03 7.39 -7.73
C TRP A 383 0.78 6.63 -6.41
N GLY A 384 1.32 5.43 -6.22
CA GLY A 384 1.14 4.61 -5.02
C GLY A 384 -0.32 4.31 -4.63
N ILE A 385 -1.23 4.08 -5.59
CA ILE A 385 -2.61 3.69 -5.27
C ILE A 385 -2.62 2.22 -4.78
N GLY A 386 -3.15 2.02 -3.59
CA GLY A 386 -3.37 0.71 -2.99
C GLY A 386 -4.80 0.24 -3.24
N PHE A 387 -4.95 -0.96 -3.77
CA PHE A 387 -6.22 -1.68 -3.82
C PHE A 387 -6.10 -2.85 -2.87
N ASP A 388 -6.62 -2.71 -1.66
CA ASP A 388 -6.49 -3.74 -0.62
C ASP A 388 -7.86 -4.35 -0.38
N GLY A 389 -8.10 -5.60 -0.82
CA GLY A 389 -9.36 -6.31 -0.58
C GLY A 389 -10.57 -5.80 -1.35
N VAL A 390 -10.36 -4.98 -2.39
CA VAL A 390 -11.42 -4.42 -3.24
C VAL A 390 -12.29 -5.52 -3.85
N VAL A 391 -13.59 -5.31 -3.87
CA VAL A 391 -14.57 -6.20 -4.50
C VAL A 391 -15.21 -5.46 -5.65
N ILE A 392 -15.16 -6.04 -6.85
CA ILE A 392 -15.77 -5.45 -8.04
C ILE A 392 -16.54 -6.54 -8.77
N GLU A 393 -17.87 -6.43 -8.77
CA GLU A 393 -18.75 -7.41 -9.39
C GLU A 393 -19.69 -6.78 -10.41
N ASN A 394 -20.05 -7.55 -11.43
CA ASN A 394 -21.11 -7.26 -12.39
C ASN A 394 -20.89 -5.99 -13.23
N PHE A 395 -19.63 -5.63 -13.48
CA PHE A 395 -19.24 -4.53 -14.35
C PHE A 395 -19.30 -4.92 -15.84
N THR A 396 -19.38 -3.94 -16.75
CA THR A 396 -19.63 -4.19 -18.19
C THR A 396 -18.41 -3.95 -19.10
N LEU A 397 -17.37 -3.28 -18.61
CA LEU A 397 -16.11 -3.06 -19.33
C LEU A 397 -14.92 -3.60 -18.55
N PHE A 398 -14.51 -2.93 -17.46
CA PHE A 398 -13.27 -3.25 -16.76
C PHE A 398 -13.42 -3.28 -15.24
N GLY A 399 -12.72 -4.17 -14.55
CA GLY A 399 -12.71 -4.16 -13.08
C GLY A 399 -11.96 -2.95 -12.58
N ILE A 400 -10.65 -2.92 -12.86
CA ILE A 400 -9.75 -1.79 -12.62
C ILE A 400 -9.12 -1.37 -13.95
N HIS A 401 -9.29 -0.11 -14.31
CA HIS A 401 -8.82 0.45 -15.58
C HIS A 401 -7.83 1.59 -15.35
N PHE A 402 -6.57 1.40 -15.72
CA PHE A 402 -5.56 2.45 -15.73
C PHE A 402 -5.52 3.09 -17.11
N LEU A 403 -5.80 4.39 -17.16
CA LEU A 403 -5.78 5.17 -18.39
C LEU A 403 -4.36 5.57 -18.79
N LYS A 404 -4.21 6.08 -20.01
CA LYS A 404 -2.99 6.75 -20.45
C LYS A 404 -2.58 7.88 -19.49
N ASP A 405 -1.28 8.05 -19.29
CA ASP A 405 -0.65 9.06 -18.42
C ASP A 405 -1.05 8.95 -16.94
N SER A 406 -1.57 7.78 -16.53
CA SER A 406 -1.90 7.50 -15.12
C SER A 406 -0.69 7.66 -14.21
N ALA A 407 0.54 7.51 -14.70
CA ALA A 407 1.77 7.58 -13.90
C ALA A 407 1.77 6.60 -12.70
N ALA A 408 1.08 5.47 -12.87
CA ALA A 408 0.72 4.49 -11.84
C ALA A 408 1.92 3.64 -11.38
N ASN A 409 2.98 4.30 -10.91
CA ASN A 409 4.18 3.66 -10.41
C ASN A 409 3.96 3.07 -9.01
N GLY A 410 4.53 1.90 -8.70
CA GLY A 410 4.46 1.32 -7.36
C GLY A 410 3.04 1.07 -6.83
N MET A 411 2.09 0.71 -7.70
CA MET A 411 0.75 0.28 -7.28
C MET A 411 0.82 -1.07 -6.57
N SER A 412 -0.10 -1.27 -5.63
CA SER A 412 -0.28 -2.55 -4.95
C SER A 412 -1.75 -2.96 -5.04
N ILE A 413 -2.04 -4.09 -5.66
CA ILE A 413 -3.38 -4.68 -5.77
C ILE A 413 -3.36 -5.99 -5.00
N ARG A 414 -3.84 -5.99 -3.76
CA ARG A 414 -3.80 -7.13 -2.85
C ARG A 414 -5.19 -7.69 -2.60
N ASN A 415 -5.30 -9.00 -2.69
CA ASN A 415 -6.54 -9.75 -2.52
C ASN A 415 -7.73 -9.17 -3.33
N PRO A 416 -7.56 -8.79 -4.61
CA PRO A 416 -8.69 -8.35 -5.42
C PRO A 416 -9.72 -9.47 -5.54
N ARG A 417 -11.01 -9.12 -5.50
CA ARG A 417 -12.11 -10.02 -5.84
C ARG A 417 -12.88 -9.40 -6.99
N ILE A 418 -12.54 -9.80 -8.21
CA ILE A 418 -13.11 -9.22 -9.44
C ILE A 418 -13.90 -10.30 -10.16
N TRP A 419 -15.18 -10.04 -10.41
CA TRP A 419 -16.10 -11.00 -11.04
C TRP A 419 -16.94 -10.30 -12.12
N GLY A 420 -16.87 -10.77 -13.37
CA GLY A 420 -17.59 -10.13 -14.50
C GLY A 420 -18.82 -10.85 -15.04
N GLU A 421 -19.26 -11.96 -14.42
CA GLU A 421 -20.50 -12.67 -14.80
C GLU A 421 -20.57 -13.14 -16.27
N PHE A 422 -19.43 -13.48 -16.89
CA PHE A 422 -19.33 -13.91 -18.30
C PHE A 422 -19.79 -12.86 -19.32
N LYS A 423 -19.83 -11.59 -18.94
CA LYS A 423 -20.03 -10.49 -19.89
C LYS A 423 -18.86 -10.46 -20.89
N THR A 424 -19.16 -10.33 -22.18
CA THR A 424 -18.16 -10.35 -23.27
C THR A 424 -17.45 -9.00 -23.40
N SER A 425 -16.22 -9.00 -23.89
CA SER A 425 -15.29 -7.86 -24.02
C SER A 425 -14.87 -7.25 -22.68
N VAL A 426 -14.89 -8.05 -21.61
CA VAL A 426 -14.64 -7.58 -20.23
C VAL A 426 -13.25 -7.99 -19.74
N ALA A 427 -12.54 -7.08 -19.07
CA ALA A 427 -11.23 -7.38 -18.48
C ALA A 427 -11.15 -7.03 -16.99
N GLY A 428 -10.35 -7.78 -16.24
CA GLY A 428 -10.29 -7.67 -14.79
C GLY A 428 -9.48 -6.45 -14.41
N ILE A 429 -8.22 -6.44 -14.81
CA ILE A 429 -7.30 -5.32 -14.61
C ILE A 429 -6.69 -4.96 -15.97
N VAL A 430 -6.79 -3.69 -16.35
CA VAL A 430 -6.33 -3.19 -17.65
C VAL A 430 -5.35 -2.05 -17.45
N PHE A 431 -4.17 -2.18 -18.05
CA PHE A 431 -3.23 -1.09 -18.24
C PHE A 431 -3.26 -0.67 -19.70
N ASP A 432 -3.84 0.50 -19.97
CA ASP A 432 -3.86 1.09 -21.30
C ASP A 432 -2.45 1.42 -21.78
N GLN A 433 -2.35 1.72 -23.07
CA GLN A 433 -1.11 2.20 -23.62
C GLN A 433 -0.63 3.47 -22.88
N ASP A 434 0.65 3.47 -22.52
CA ASP A 434 1.34 4.57 -21.88
C ASP A 434 0.66 4.99 -20.55
N SER A 435 0.08 4.05 -19.79
CA SER A 435 -0.33 4.33 -18.41
C SER A 435 0.85 4.59 -17.47
N GLU A 436 2.08 4.31 -17.93
CA GLU A 436 3.33 4.46 -17.18
C GLU A 436 3.31 3.68 -15.86
N ALA A 437 2.66 2.52 -15.86
CA ALA A 437 2.53 1.68 -14.67
C ALA A 437 3.80 0.83 -14.47
N ASN A 438 4.75 1.32 -13.68
CA ASN A 438 6.00 0.60 -13.38
C ASN A 438 6.05 0.10 -11.93
N GLY A 439 6.49 -1.15 -11.73
CA GLY A 439 6.63 -1.74 -10.39
C GLY A 439 5.29 -2.06 -9.74
N VAL A 440 4.30 -2.50 -10.51
CA VAL A 440 2.97 -2.90 -10.00
C VAL A 440 3.03 -4.31 -9.45
N VAL A 441 2.46 -4.52 -8.27
CA VAL A 441 2.29 -5.84 -7.66
C VAL A 441 0.81 -6.16 -7.55
N ILE A 442 0.40 -7.30 -8.11
CA ILE A 442 -0.93 -7.89 -7.99
C ILE A 442 -0.77 -9.19 -7.21
N GLU A 443 -1.37 -9.30 -6.04
CA GLU A 443 -1.11 -10.40 -5.11
C GLU A 443 -2.40 -10.97 -4.51
N GLY A 444 -2.57 -12.30 -4.54
CA GLY A 444 -3.69 -12.98 -3.90
C GLY A 444 -5.05 -12.74 -4.59
N GLY A 445 -6.13 -13.16 -3.92
CA GLY A 445 -7.49 -12.95 -4.39
C GLY A 445 -7.83 -13.75 -5.66
N PHE A 446 -8.93 -13.38 -6.31
CA PHE A 446 -9.41 -14.01 -7.53
C PHE A 446 -9.90 -13.01 -8.57
N ILE A 447 -9.72 -13.38 -9.83
CA ILE A 447 -10.23 -12.67 -11.00
C ILE A 447 -10.96 -13.72 -11.86
N GLU A 448 -12.29 -13.61 -11.93
CA GLU A 448 -13.14 -14.69 -12.40
C GLU A 448 -14.20 -14.24 -13.45
N LYS A 449 -14.55 -15.16 -14.37
CA LYS A 449 -15.70 -15.02 -15.30
C LYS A 449 -15.67 -13.75 -16.15
N ILE A 450 -14.53 -13.52 -16.76
CA ILE A 450 -14.26 -12.38 -17.64
C ILE A 450 -13.45 -12.82 -18.85
N ASP A 451 -13.28 -11.98 -19.85
CA ASP A 451 -12.53 -12.35 -21.04
C ASP A 451 -11.01 -12.30 -20.82
N TYR A 452 -10.52 -11.25 -20.16
CA TYR A 452 -9.09 -11.07 -19.87
C TYR A 452 -8.85 -10.87 -18.38
N GLY A 453 -8.03 -11.70 -17.75
CA GLY A 453 -7.61 -11.54 -16.35
C GLY A 453 -6.89 -10.20 -16.12
N VAL A 454 -5.64 -10.14 -16.57
CA VAL A 454 -4.82 -8.92 -16.61
C VAL A 454 -4.42 -8.62 -18.05
N LEU A 455 -4.72 -7.41 -18.52
CA LEU A 455 -4.33 -6.90 -19.83
C LEU A 455 -3.28 -5.80 -19.66
N VAL A 456 -2.18 -5.96 -20.38
CA VAL A 456 -1.02 -5.05 -20.34
C VAL A 456 -0.72 -4.54 -21.73
N SER A 457 -0.79 -3.23 -21.91
CA SER A 457 -0.41 -2.57 -23.15
C SER A 457 1.01 -1.99 -23.08
N GLN A 458 1.54 -1.57 -24.22
CA GLN A 458 2.86 -0.90 -24.34
C GLN A 458 3.01 0.32 -23.42
N GLY A 459 4.24 0.59 -22.95
CA GLY A 459 4.53 1.70 -22.02
C GLY A 459 4.31 1.37 -20.54
N ASN A 460 4.07 0.09 -20.21
CA ASN A 460 3.87 -0.40 -18.84
C ASN A 460 4.85 -1.52 -18.47
N GLY A 461 5.06 -1.72 -17.18
CA GLY A 461 5.93 -2.76 -16.61
C GLY A 461 7.33 -2.27 -16.23
N PRO A 462 8.02 -2.94 -15.29
CA PRO A 462 7.80 -4.32 -14.85
C PRO A 462 6.60 -4.51 -13.92
N MET A 463 6.03 -5.72 -13.91
CA MET A 463 4.90 -6.08 -13.04
C MET A 463 5.04 -7.50 -12.48
N SER A 464 4.51 -7.71 -11.27
CA SER A 464 4.48 -9.02 -10.63
C SER A 464 3.06 -9.40 -10.25
N ILE A 465 2.62 -10.56 -10.71
CA ILE A 465 1.32 -11.17 -10.43
C ILE A 465 1.61 -12.43 -9.61
N ILE A 466 1.19 -12.46 -8.35
CA ILE A 466 1.64 -13.44 -7.37
C ILE A 466 0.43 -14.08 -6.68
N GLY A 467 0.25 -15.40 -6.80
CA GLY A 467 -0.78 -16.11 -6.05
C GLY A 467 -2.22 -15.67 -6.36
N VAL A 468 -2.46 -15.10 -7.54
CA VAL A 468 -3.80 -14.70 -7.99
C VAL A 468 -4.49 -15.91 -8.61
N ASP A 469 -5.75 -16.13 -8.25
CA ASP A 469 -6.57 -17.17 -8.85
C ASP A 469 -7.34 -16.62 -10.05
N PHE A 470 -6.87 -16.95 -11.25
CA PHE A 470 -7.56 -16.65 -12.51
C PHE A 470 -8.50 -17.80 -12.84
N GLU A 471 -9.80 -17.59 -12.68
CA GLU A 471 -10.80 -18.62 -12.88
C GLU A 471 -11.73 -18.30 -14.05
N GLN A 472 -11.87 -19.27 -14.96
CA GLN A 472 -12.83 -19.18 -16.06
C GLN A 472 -12.65 -17.91 -16.93
N CYS A 473 -11.42 -17.44 -17.12
CA CYS A 473 -11.17 -16.36 -18.08
C CYS A 473 -11.47 -16.87 -19.52
N THR A 474 -12.13 -16.11 -20.39
CA THR A 474 -12.52 -16.62 -21.72
C THR A 474 -11.34 -16.69 -22.68
N PHE A 475 -10.57 -15.60 -22.79
CA PHE A 475 -9.49 -15.49 -23.76
C PHE A 475 -8.12 -15.69 -23.13
N ALA A 476 -7.77 -14.93 -22.09
CA ALA A 476 -6.45 -15.04 -21.46
C ALA A 476 -6.49 -14.72 -19.96
N CYS A 477 -5.70 -15.43 -19.17
CA CYS A 477 -5.44 -15.03 -17.78
C CYS A 477 -4.52 -13.81 -17.74
N VAL A 478 -3.48 -13.80 -18.58
CA VAL A 478 -2.58 -12.65 -18.76
C VAL A 478 -2.33 -12.41 -20.23
N ARG A 479 -2.61 -11.18 -20.68
CA ARG A 479 -2.37 -10.74 -22.05
C ARG A 479 -1.49 -9.49 -22.06
N ALA A 480 -0.26 -9.63 -22.53
CA ALA A 480 0.59 -8.50 -22.86
C ALA A 480 0.58 -8.30 -24.38
N ALA A 481 0.00 -7.20 -24.87
CA ALA A 481 -0.17 -6.96 -26.30
C ALA A 481 0.28 -5.57 -26.74
N ALA A 482 1.03 -5.49 -27.84
CA ALA A 482 1.49 -4.24 -28.41
C ALA A 482 0.47 -3.68 -29.41
N GLY A 483 0.23 -2.37 -29.37
CA GLY A 483 -0.50 -1.66 -30.40
C GLY A 483 0.39 -1.34 -31.62
N SER A 484 -0.18 -0.68 -32.63
CA SER A 484 0.53 -0.28 -33.85
C SER A 484 1.40 0.98 -33.66
N PHE A 485 2.52 0.93 -32.94
CA PHE A 485 3.52 2.02 -32.95
C PHE A 485 4.95 1.57 -32.55
N ALA A 486 5.96 2.32 -32.97
CA ALA A 486 7.38 1.99 -32.80
C ALA A 486 8.01 2.71 -31.58
N GLY A 487 8.59 1.96 -30.64
CA GLY A 487 9.62 2.47 -29.72
C GLY A 487 9.47 2.13 -28.23
N GLN A 488 8.26 1.87 -27.72
CA GLN A 488 8.04 1.53 -26.31
C GLN A 488 7.74 0.04 -26.15
N LYS A 489 8.43 -0.62 -25.20
CA LYS A 489 8.25 -2.05 -24.90
C LYS A 489 7.35 -2.22 -23.68
N ILE A 490 6.71 -3.39 -23.58
CA ILE A 490 6.12 -3.85 -22.33
C ILE A 490 7.27 -4.38 -21.47
N GLY A 491 7.42 -3.87 -20.25
CA GLY A 491 8.35 -4.38 -19.26
C GLY A 491 8.02 -5.83 -18.88
N PRO A 492 8.95 -6.56 -18.23
CA PRO A 492 8.71 -7.96 -17.91
C PRO A 492 7.50 -8.12 -16.97
N VAL A 493 6.69 -9.15 -17.23
CA VAL A 493 5.54 -9.53 -16.40
C VAL A 493 5.84 -10.89 -15.76
N ASP A 494 6.01 -10.91 -14.45
CA ASP A 494 6.24 -12.12 -13.68
C ASP A 494 4.92 -12.67 -13.16
N VAL A 495 4.55 -13.89 -13.54
CA VAL A 495 3.36 -14.60 -13.08
C VAL A 495 3.82 -15.76 -12.21
N THR A 496 3.65 -15.65 -10.90
CA THR A 496 4.25 -16.58 -9.93
C THR A 496 3.22 -17.17 -8.98
N ASN A 497 3.24 -18.49 -8.78
CA ASN A 497 2.35 -19.20 -7.85
C ASN A 497 0.84 -18.97 -8.08
N CYS A 498 0.43 -18.54 -9.28
CA CYS A 498 -0.97 -18.29 -9.62
C CYS A 498 -1.71 -19.58 -9.99
N PHE A 499 -3.03 -19.58 -9.82
CA PHE A 499 -3.92 -20.55 -10.46
C PHE A 499 -4.39 -19.99 -11.81
N LEU A 500 -4.19 -20.75 -12.89
CA LEU A 500 -4.46 -20.30 -14.26
C LEU A 500 -5.50 -21.23 -14.92
N HIS A 501 -6.71 -20.71 -15.11
CA HIS A 501 -7.84 -21.44 -15.66
C HIS A 501 -8.67 -20.57 -16.61
N THR A 502 -8.83 -21.03 -17.86
CA THR A 502 -9.75 -20.44 -18.84
C THR A 502 -10.94 -21.35 -19.10
N ASN A 503 -12.06 -20.76 -19.55
CA ASN A 503 -13.33 -21.48 -19.79
C ASN A 503 -13.51 -22.00 -21.22
N THR A 504 -12.65 -21.58 -22.16
CA THR A 504 -12.77 -21.87 -23.60
C THR A 504 -11.57 -22.68 -24.10
N VAL A 505 -11.85 -23.67 -24.96
CA VAL A 505 -10.85 -24.54 -25.57
C VAL A 505 -10.26 -23.84 -26.81
N GLY A 506 -8.93 -23.72 -26.88
CA GLY A 506 -8.21 -23.15 -28.04
C GLY A 506 -7.98 -21.63 -27.97
N THR A 507 -7.95 -21.06 -26.77
CA THR A 507 -7.58 -19.66 -26.52
C THR A 507 -6.27 -19.57 -25.74
N SER A 508 -5.46 -18.55 -26.06
CA SER A 508 -4.16 -18.32 -25.45
C SER A 508 -4.29 -17.90 -24.00
N LYS A 509 -3.96 -18.79 -23.06
CA LYS A 509 -4.09 -18.51 -21.64
C LYS A 509 -3.05 -17.52 -21.12
N ILE A 510 -1.86 -17.55 -21.73
CA ILE A 510 -0.82 -16.54 -21.58
C ILE A 510 -0.41 -16.07 -22.98
N TYR A 511 -0.58 -14.78 -23.24
CA TYR A 511 -0.26 -14.17 -24.52
C TYR A 511 0.80 -13.08 -24.34
N ALA A 512 1.91 -13.17 -25.06
CA ALA A 512 3.00 -12.20 -25.02
C ALA A 512 3.35 -11.66 -26.41
N ASP A 513 3.09 -10.39 -26.65
CA ASP A 513 3.43 -9.72 -27.90
C ASP A 513 4.32 -8.51 -27.60
N HIS A 514 5.54 -8.55 -28.15
CA HIS A 514 6.64 -7.63 -27.82
C HIS A 514 6.93 -7.50 -26.29
N ALA A 515 6.55 -8.50 -25.51
CA ALA A 515 6.68 -8.55 -24.06
C ALA A 515 7.49 -9.77 -23.61
N THR A 516 8.09 -9.70 -22.43
CA THR A 516 8.63 -10.88 -21.74
C THR A 516 7.69 -11.27 -20.61
N ILE A 517 7.17 -12.50 -20.61
CA ILE A 517 6.37 -13.04 -19.51
C ILE A 517 7.11 -14.21 -18.89
N ASN A 518 7.41 -14.13 -17.60
CA ASN A 518 7.97 -15.25 -16.83
C ASN A 518 6.84 -15.91 -16.04
N VAL A 519 6.65 -17.21 -16.21
CA VAL A 519 5.59 -17.97 -15.54
C VAL A 519 6.23 -19.04 -14.65
N SER A 520 6.06 -18.96 -13.34
CA SER A 520 6.71 -19.91 -12.43
C SER A 520 5.89 -20.35 -11.22
N GLY A 521 6.00 -21.62 -10.82
CA GLY A 521 5.28 -22.14 -9.64
C GLY A 521 3.75 -22.16 -9.79
N CYS A 522 3.22 -21.85 -10.96
CA CYS A 522 1.78 -21.73 -11.19
C CYS A 522 1.12 -23.12 -11.33
N ARG A 523 -0.16 -23.20 -10.97
CA ARG A 523 -1.01 -24.36 -11.22
C ARG A 523 -1.92 -24.09 -12.42
N MET A 524 -1.96 -25.01 -13.37
CA MET A 524 -2.66 -24.86 -14.64
C MET A 524 -3.73 -25.96 -14.80
N PHE A 525 -4.99 -25.58 -15.02
CA PHE A 525 -6.12 -26.52 -15.16
C PHE A 525 -6.25 -27.03 -16.62
N PRO A 526 -6.65 -28.30 -16.86
CA PRO A 526 -6.63 -28.92 -18.18
C PRO A 526 -7.88 -28.55 -18.99
N ALA A 527 -7.64 -27.73 -20.01
CA ALA A 527 -8.45 -27.47 -21.21
C ALA A 527 -7.49 -26.66 -22.09
N ASN A 528 -6.99 -27.18 -23.21
CA ASN A 528 -5.96 -26.57 -24.10
C ASN A 528 -5.24 -25.32 -23.53
N PHE A 529 -4.18 -25.53 -22.74
CA PHE A 529 -3.40 -24.42 -22.16
C PHE A 529 -2.42 -23.91 -23.19
N ASP A 530 -2.73 -22.78 -23.84
CA ASP A 530 -1.89 -22.26 -24.91
C ASP A 530 -1.02 -21.11 -24.40
N PHE A 531 0.30 -21.24 -24.59
CA PHE A 531 1.25 -20.14 -24.51
C PHE A 531 1.47 -19.62 -25.91
N GLU A 532 1.12 -18.36 -26.16
CA GLU A 532 1.26 -17.77 -27.48
C GLU A 532 2.06 -16.48 -27.46
N THR A 533 2.83 -16.29 -28.52
CA THR A 533 3.43 -15.00 -28.84
C THR A 533 2.89 -14.48 -30.15
N ASP A 534 3.18 -13.22 -30.44
CA ASP A 534 2.88 -12.66 -31.75
C ASP A 534 3.56 -13.42 -32.90
N ASN A 535 2.89 -13.44 -34.07
CA ASN A 535 3.38 -14.10 -35.29
C ASN A 535 4.71 -13.53 -35.81
N SER A 536 5.18 -12.40 -35.27
CA SER A 536 6.47 -11.80 -35.64
C SER A 536 7.63 -12.26 -34.73
N SER A 537 7.36 -13.17 -33.80
CA SER A 537 8.36 -13.79 -32.92
C SER A 537 9.07 -12.79 -32.00
N ARG A 538 8.37 -11.75 -31.54
CA ARG A 538 8.97 -10.67 -30.72
C ARG A 538 8.64 -10.79 -29.24
N GLY A 539 7.57 -11.49 -28.89
CA GLY A 539 7.30 -11.90 -27.51
C GLY A 539 8.24 -13.02 -27.04
N ILE A 540 8.47 -13.09 -25.73
CA ILE A 540 9.20 -14.17 -25.05
C ILE A 540 8.36 -14.65 -23.88
N ILE A 541 8.14 -15.96 -23.77
CA ILE A 541 7.53 -16.57 -22.60
C ILE A 541 8.50 -17.58 -21.99
N ASN A 542 8.86 -17.39 -20.72
CA ASN A 542 9.69 -18.32 -19.96
C ASN A 542 8.83 -19.01 -18.90
N ALA A 543 8.49 -20.29 -19.09
CA ALA A 543 7.73 -21.03 -18.10
C ALA A 543 8.61 -22.06 -17.39
N SER A 544 8.65 -22.06 -16.06
CA SER A 544 9.45 -23.02 -15.27
C SER A 544 8.74 -23.43 -13.97
N ASN A 545 9.01 -24.63 -13.44
CA ASN A 545 8.45 -25.08 -12.15
C ASN A 545 6.90 -25.03 -12.06
N ASN A 546 6.17 -25.10 -13.17
CA ASN A 546 4.69 -25.06 -13.17
C ASN A 546 4.09 -26.47 -13.03
N ARG A 547 2.92 -26.57 -12.39
CA ARG A 547 2.14 -27.81 -12.26
C ARG A 547 1.01 -27.85 -13.27
N TYR A 548 1.08 -28.81 -14.18
CA TYR A 548 0.04 -29.09 -15.17
C TYR A 548 -0.89 -30.18 -14.63
N MET A 549 -2.20 -29.93 -14.60
CA MET A 549 -3.19 -30.96 -14.22
C MET A 549 -3.47 -31.89 -15.41
N ALA A 550 -3.72 -33.17 -15.14
CA ALA A 550 -3.88 -34.21 -16.17
C ALA A 550 -5.14 -34.02 -17.03
N GLY A 551 -5.04 -34.29 -18.34
CA GLY A 551 -6.20 -34.40 -19.24
C GLY A 551 -6.41 -33.28 -20.27
N GLY A 552 -5.40 -32.43 -20.53
CA GLY A 552 -5.48 -31.38 -21.57
C GLY A 552 -4.15 -31.16 -22.29
N THR A 553 -4.22 -30.69 -23.54
CA THR A 553 -3.05 -30.35 -24.37
C THR A 553 -2.46 -29.01 -23.93
N VAL A 554 -1.14 -28.84 -24.08
CA VAL A 554 -0.47 -27.53 -23.95
C VAL A 554 -0.01 -27.08 -25.34
N GLY A 555 -0.64 -26.06 -25.90
CA GLY A 555 -0.18 -25.42 -27.14
C GLY A 555 1.00 -24.49 -26.88
N ILE A 556 1.97 -24.51 -27.78
CA ILE A 556 3.22 -23.73 -27.66
C ILE A 556 3.43 -22.94 -28.95
N GLY A 557 3.34 -21.62 -28.87
CA GLY A 557 3.69 -20.68 -29.93
C GLY A 557 5.20 -20.53 -30.12
N ALA A 558 5.61 -19.73 -31.11
CA ALA A 558 7.02 -19.42 -31.33
C ALA A 558 7.64 -18.70 -30.12
N ASN A 559 8.94 -18.86 -29.85
CA ASN A 559 9.68 -18.17 -28.77
C ASN A 559 9.15 -18.38 -27.34
N VAL A 560 8.48 -19.51 -27.11
CA VAL A 560 8.12 -19.99 -25.78
C VAL A 560 9.18 -20.98 -25.31
N SER A 561 9.81 -20.70 -24.17
CA SER A 561 10.76 -21.60 -23.50
C SER A 561 10.07 -22.26 -22.30
N LEU A 562 10.00 -23.59 -22.29
CA LEU A 562 9.42 -24.38 -21.19
C LEU A 562 10.51 -25.22 -20.49
N ALA A 563 10.61 -25.06 -19.17
CA ALA A 563 11.45 -25.88 -18.29
C ALA A 563 10.57 -26.69 -17.32
N TYR A 564 10.61 -28.02 -17.44
CA TYR A 564 9.77 -28.93 -16.65
C TYR A 564 10.52 -29.40 -15.39
N THR A 565 9.82 -29.42 -14.25
CA THR A 565 10.39 -29.87 -12.96
C THR A 565 9.71 -31.11 -12.40
N GLN A 566 8.44 -31.38 -12.77
CA GLN A 566 7.71 -32.60 -12.41
C GLN A 566 6.61 -32.87 -13.44
N ASN A 567 6.61 -34.06 -14.04
CA ASN A 567 5.60 -34.55 -14.99
C ASN A 567 4.78 -35.68 -14.35
N ASP A 568 4.00 -35.37 -13.32
CA ASP A 568 3.00 -36.31 -12.82
C ASP A 568 1.78 -36.28 -13.76
N GLY A 569 1.80 -37.12 -14.80
CA GLY A 569 0.64 -37.40 -15.64
C GLY A 569 0.73 -37.06 -17.12
N VAL A 570 1.90 -36.66 -17.64
CA VAL A 570 2.10 -36.48 -19.09
C VAL A 570 2.30 -37.86 -19.73
N THR A 571 1.35 -38.29 -20.55
CA THR A 571 1.44 -39.57 -21.26
C THR A 571 2.41 -39.47 -22.44
N LYS A 572 2.88 -40.61 -22.93
CA LYS A 572 3.85 -40.68 -24.05
C LYS A 572 3.32 -40.00 -25.33
N GLU A 573 2.01 -39.87 -25.49
CA GLU A 573 1.34 -39.24 -26.65
C GLU A 573 1.39 -37.70 -26.64
N ASP A 574 1.53 -37.08 -25.46
CA ASP A 574 1.61 -35.62 -25.30
C ASP A 574 2.95 -35.04 -25.80
N ARG A 575 3.95 -35.89 -26.08
CA ARG A 575 5.24 -35.51 -26.68
C ARG A 575 5.19 -35.26 -28.19
N ASN A 576 4.07 -35.58 -28.85
CA ASN A 576 3.91 -35.48 -30.31
C ASN A 576 3.26 -34.17 -30.80
N TYR A 577 2.96 -33.22 -29.92
CA TYR A 577 2.43 -31.89 -30.30
C TYR A 577 3.46 -30.76 -30.18
N LEU A 578 4.76 -31.07 -30.29
CA LEU A 578 5.78 -30.05 -30.55
C LEU A 578 5.66 -29.59 -32.02
N PRO A 579 5.58 -28.29 -32.32
CA PRO A 579 4.82 -27.80 -33.46
C PRO A 579 5.29 -28.35 -34.81
N GLN A 580 4.32 -28.88 -35.55
CA GLN A 580 4.28 -28.61 -36.98
C GLN A 580 4.41 -27.09 -37.21
N LYS A 581 5.28 -26.76 -38.17
CA LYS A 581 5.35 -25.51 -38.95
C LYS A 581 5.94 -24.26 -38.28
N ASN A 582 7.00 -23.82 -38.98
CA ASN A 582 7.44 -22.46 -39.22
C ASN A 582 8.55 -21.89 -38.33
N ALA A 583 9.76 -22.14 -38.84
CA ALA A 583 10.79 -21.14 -39.12
C ALA A 583 11.53 -20.52 -37.94
N SER A 584 12.82 -20.89 -37.88
CA SER A 584 13.92 -20.05 -37.43
C SER A 584 14.09 -19.88 -35.92
N PHE A 585 14.62 -20.90 -35.24
CA PHE A 585 15.72 -20.68 -34.29
C PHE A 585 16.49 -21.97 -33.94
N SER A 586 17.81 -21.83 -33.85
CA SER A 586 18.75 -22.83 -33.33
C SER A 586 18.49 -23.10 -31.85
N PRO A 587 18.34 -24.36 -31.42
CA PRO A 587 18.34 -24.64 -30.01
C PRO A 587 19.78 -24.87 -29.54
N THR A 588 20.30 -23.98 -28.70
CA THR A 588 21.34 -24.38 -27.75
C THR A 588 20.66 -25.25 -26.69
N TYR A 589 20.40 -26.51 -27.02
CA TYR A 589 19.90 -27.49 -26.06
C TYR A 589 21.03 -27.85 -25.08
N ALA A 590 21.07 -27.20 -23.93
CA ALA A 590 21.70 -27.79 -22.76
C ALA A 590 20.69 -28.72 -22.06
N MET A 591 20.46 -29.90 -22.64
CA MET A 591 19.71 -30.96 -21.95
C MET A 591 20.58 -31.49 -20.80
N LYS A 592 20.28 -31.09 -19.56
CA LYS A 592 20.88 -31.67 -18.36
C LYS A 592 19.84 -32.51 -17.62
N ASN A 593 20.21 -33.77 -17.35
CA ASN A 593 19.60 -34.69 -16.39
C ASN A 593 18.16 -35.15 -16.68
N TYR A 594 18.02 -36.16 -17.56
CA TYR A 594 16.86 -37.05 -17.52
C TYR A 594 17.19 -38.28 -16.66
N ALA A 595 16.33 -38.57 -15.67
CA ALA A 595 16.26 -39.87 -15.02
C ALA A 595 15.00 -40.59 -15.56
N TYR A 596 15.20 -41.60 -16.40
CA TYR A 596 14.11 -42.45 -16.83
C TYR A 596 13.79 -43.43 -15.71
N ARG A 597 12.61 -43.31 -15.09
CA ARG A 597 12.09 -44.39 -14.23
C ARG A 597 11.77 -45.58 -15.15
N ASP A 598 12.32 -46.75 -14.83
CA ASP A 598 12.23 -48.03 -15.56
C ASP A 598 13.15 -48.24 -16.78
N SER A 599 14.14 -47.36 -16.99
CA SER A 599 15.19 -47.56 -17.99
C SER A 599 16.52 -47.98 -17.33
N PRO A 600 17.30 -48.90 -17.91
CA PRO A 600 18.63 -49.25 -17.39
C PRO A 600 19.68 -48.13 -17.58
N PHE A 601 19.32 -47.01 -18.22
CA PHE A 601 20.22 -45.88 -18.49
C PHE A 601 20.02 -44.76 -17.46
N LEU A 602 21.08 -44.43 -16.72
CA LEU A 602 21.05 -43.43 -15.64
C LEU A 602 21.30 -41.99 -16.10
N GLN A 603 21.95 -41.78 -17.25
CA GLN A 603 22.24 -40.45 -17.81
C GLN A 603 22.34 -40.54 -19.35
N SER A 604 21.58 -39.69 -20.04
CA SER A 604 21.74 -39.44 -21.47
C SER A 604 21.97 -37.95 -21.70
N SER A 605 23.15 -37.59 -22.20
CA SER A 605 23.42 -36.28 -22.78
C SER A 605 23.37 -36.44 -24.29
N GLY A 606 22.45 -35.75 -24.97
CA GLY A 606 22.28 -35.81 -26.41
C GLY A 606 22.33 -34.42 -27.04
N ILE A 607 22.89 -34.33 -28.24
CA ILE A 607 22.81 -33.15 -29.10
C ILE A 607 22.05 -33.58 -30.36
N VAL A 608 20.99 -32.84 -30.69
CA VAL A 608 20.17 -33.07 -31.89
C VAL A 608 20.52 -31.99 -32.92
N PHE A 609 21.03 -32.40 -34.08
CA PHE A 609 21.14 -31.54 -35.25
C PHE A 609 19.96 -31.82 -36.18
N ALA A 610 19.12 -30.82 -36.42
CA ALA A 610 18.06 -30.88 -37.42
C ALA A 610 18.36 -29.83 -38.50
N GLN A 611 18.45 -30.24 -39.76
CA GLN A 611 18.61 -29.33 -40.89
C GLN A 611 17.45 -29.54 -41.88
N SER A 612 16.75 -28.46 -42.22
CA SER A 612 15.66 -28.46 -43.18
C SER A 612 16.11 -27.79 -44.48
N TYR A 613 16.04 -28.52 -45.59
CA TYR A 613 16.26 -27.96 -46.93
C TYR A 613 14.98 -27.27 -47.42
N GLN A 614 15.06 -25.97 -47.69
CA GLN A 614 14.00 -25.27 -48.41
C GLN A 614 14.11 -25.55 -49.91
N GLY A 615 13.17 -26.32 -50.46
CA GLY A 615 13.00 -26.45 -51.91
C GLY A 615 12.65 -27.84 -52.45
N GLY A 616 12.53 -28.88 -51.61
CA GLY A 616 12.16 -30.23 -52.05
C GLY A 616 10.64 -30.49 -52.09
N PRO A 617 10.15 -31.49 -52.84
CA PRO A 617 8.76 -31.94 -52.80
C PRO A 617 8.33 -32.34 -51.38
N THR A 618 7.07 -32.09 -51.04
CA THR A 618 6.49 -32.30 -49.71
C THR A 618 6.74 -33.74 -49.22
N GLY A 619 7.43 -33.91 -48.09
CA GLY A 619 7.54 -35.19 -47.37
C GLY A 619 8.91 -35.87 -47.33
N GLN A 620 10.00 -35.26 -47.81
CA GLN A 620 11.36 -35.78 -47.60
C GLN A 620 12.06 -35.07 -46.44
N TYR A 621 12.31 -35.82 -45.36
CA TYR A 621 13.26 -35.45 -44.30
C TYR A 621 14.67 -35.87 -44.75
N LEU A 622 15.62 -34.94 -44.80
CA LEU A 622 17.02 -35.26 -45.05
C LEU A 622 17.74 -35.44 -43.70
N GLY A 623 17.56 -36.61 -43.09
CA GLY A 623 18.45 -37.16 -42.07
C GLY A 623 18.34 -36.55 -40.66
N PHE A 624 17.98 -37.40 -39.70
CA PHE A 624 18.26 -37.17 -38.29
C PHE A 624 19.67 -37.66 -37.99
N SER A 625 20.47 -36.86 -37.28
CA SER A 625 21.70 -37.33 -36.65
C SER A 625 21.55 -37.17 -35.15
N GLU A 626 21.11 -38.23 -34.49
CA GLU A 626 21.07 -38.29 -33.03
C GLU A 626 22.41 -38.79 -32.51
N TRP A 627 23.12 -37.95 -31.75
CA TRP A 627 24.37 -38.33 -31.11
C TRP A 627 24.10 -38.61 -29.63
N TYR A 628 24.10 -39.89 -29.27
CA TYR A 628 24.07 -40.32 -27.86
C TYR A 628 25.48 -40.61 -27.38
N THR A 629 25.90 -40.00 -26.28
CA THR A 629 26.89 -40.61 -25.40
C THR A 629 26.13 -41.25 -24.25
N ALA A 630 25.98 -42.57 -24.28
CA ALA A 630 25.36 -43.33 -23.20
C ALA A 630 26.44 -44.01 -22.37
N GLU A 631 26.41 -43.80 -21.05
CA GLU A 631 27.24 -44.59 -20.14
C GLU A 631 26.50 -45.92 -19.89
N TYR A 632 26.98 -47.00 -20.51
CA TYR A 632 26.46 -48.34 -20.28
C TYR A 632 27.24 -49.02 -19.15
N ARG A 633 26.61 -49.19 -17.98
CA ARG A 633 27.18 -50.00 -16.89
C ARG A 633 26.75 -51.45 -17.05
N HIS A 634 27.62 -52.29 -17.61
CA HIS A 634 27.45 -53.74 -17.55
C HIS A 634 28.17 -54.29 -16.33
N ILE A 635 27.43 -54.90 -15.40
CA ILE A 635 28.02 -55.66 -14.29
C ILE A 635 28.40 -57.03 -14.85
N SER A 636 29.64 -57.22 -15.25
CA SER A 636 30.16 -58.55 -15.62
C SER A 636 30.49 -59.42 -14.40
N ALA A 637 30.67 -58.81 -13.22
CA ALA A 637 30.83 -59.45 -11.91
C ALA A 637 30.62 -58.39 -10.79
N PRO A 638 30.27 -58.78 -9.54
CA PRO A 638 30.16 -57.83 -8.42
C PRO A 638 31.44 -57.01 -8.25
N GLY A 639 31.34 -55.68 -8.34
CA GLY A 639 32.46 -54.76 -8.10
C GLY A 639 33.32 -54.40 -9.30
N VAL A 640 33.08 -54.93 -10.50
CA VAL A 640 33.82 -54.55 -11.72
C VAL A 640 32.95 -53.69 -12.64
N ILE A 641 33.26 -52.40 -12.72
CA ILE A 641 32.62 -51.46 -13.66
C ILE A 641 33.47 -51.41 -14.94
N ASN A 642 32.98 -52.00 -16.02
CA ASN A 642 33.59 -51.81 -17.34
C ASN A 642 32.97 -50.56 -17.99
N GLN A 643 33.74 -49.48 -18.11
CA GLN A 643 33.35 -48.32 -18.90
C GLN A 643 33.44 -48.66 -20.39
N ARG A 644 32.31 -48.60 -21.10
CA ARG A 644 32.27 -48.62 -22.56
C ARG A 644 31.64 -47.32 -23.05
N ILE A 645 32.41 -46.53 -23.78
CA ILE A 645 31.90 -45.39 -24.54
C ILE A 645 31.49 -45.93 -25.91
N GLY A 646 30.21 -45.83 -26.25
CA GLY A 646 29.68 -46.25 -27.55
C GLY A 646 29.10 -45.07 -28.32
N LEU A 647 29.40 -44.99 -29.63
CA LEU A 647 28.69 -44.13 -30.58
C LEU A 647 27.59 -44.96 -31.24
N ARG A 648 26.32 -44.62 -31.02
CA ARG A 648 25.20 -45.21 -31.76
C ARG A 648 24.70 -44.20 -32.79
N LEU A 649 24.81 -44.56 -34.07
CA LEU A 649 24.24 -43.81 -35.20
C LEU A 649 22.93 -44.49 -35.60
N ALA A 650 21.81 -43.78 -35.52
CA ALA A 650 20.52 -44.23 -36.01
C ALA A 650 20.06 -43.29 -37.12
N ASN A 651 19.61 -43.85 -38.24
CA ASN A 651 18.84 -43.12 -39.25
C ASN A 651 17.40 -43.65 -39.30
N ASP A 652 16.51 -42.89 -39.93
CA ASP A 652 15.07 -43.20 -40.03
C ASP A 652 14.76 -44.53 -40.72
N THR A 653 15.73 -45.13 -41.43
CA THR A 653 15.57 -46.41 -42.10
C THR A 653 15.99 -47.61 -41.24
N GLY A 654 16.32 -47.39 -39.96
CA GLY A 654 16.61 -48.46 -39.00
C GLY A 654 17.94 -49.18 -39.24
N GLN A 655 18.83 -48.61 -40.06
CA GLN A 655 20.16 -49.18 -40.30
C GLN A 655 21.13 -48.73 -39.20
N ASN A 656 21.65 -49.70 -38.44
CA ASN A 656 22.71 -49.46 -37.45
C ASN A 656 24.09 -49.57 -38.12
N ALA A 657 24.48 -48.60 -38.95
CA ALA A 657 25.75 -48.62 -39.69
C ALA A 657 26.49 -47.28 -39.61
N VAL A 658 27.83 -47.34 -39.54
CA VAL A 658 28.69 -46.20 -39.87
C VAL A 658 28.86 -46.21 -41.38
N GLN A 659 28.33 -45.20 -42.08
CA GLN A 659 28.30 -45.16 -43.55
C GLN A 659 28.72 -43.79 -44.07
N PRO A 660 29.33 -43.70 -45.27
CA PRO A 660 29.61 -42.43 -45.91
C PRO A 660 28.32 -41.75 -46.36
N LEU A 661 28.30 -40.41 -46.37
CA LEU A 661 27.16 -39.63 -46.89
C LEU A 661 27.01 -39.78 -48.41
N VAL A 662 28.13 -40.01 -49.10
CA VAL A 662 28.21 -40.15 -50.56
C VAL A 662 28.79 -41.52 -50.88
N ASP A 663 28.08 -42.31 -51.69
CA ASP A 663 28.54 -43.63 -52.14
C ASP A 663 29.86 -43.51 -52.92
N GLY A 664 30.86 -44.31 -52.54
CA GLY A 664 32.23 -44.27 -53.09
C GLY A 664 33.02 -42.96 -52.84
N GLY A 665 32.47 -41.98 -52.13
CA GLY A 665 33.03 -40.63 -52.03
C GLY A 665 33.83 -40.32 -50.75
N THR A 666 33.85 -41.22 -49.75
CA THR A 666 34.52 -40.98 -48.47
C THR A 666 35.32 -42.20 -48.02
N SER A 667 36.58 -41.97 -47.60
CA SER A 667 37.48 -43.02 -47.10
C SER A 667 37.32 -43.26 -45.60
N CYS A 668 37.46 -44.51 -45.15
CA CYS A 668 37.53 -44.85 -43.74
C CYS A 668 38.98 -44.69 -43.23
N GLY A 669 39.34 -43.45 -42.88
CA GLY A 669 40.71 -43.06 -42.50
C GLY A 669 41.52 -42.49 -43.67
N SER A 670 42.78 -42.12 -43.42
CA SER A 670 43.72 -41.58 -44.42
C SER A 670 45.17 -42.03 -44.17
N ALA A 671 46.09 -41.74 -45.10
CA ALA A 671 47.51 -42.07 -44.96
C ALA A 671 48.16 -41.43 -43.70
N ALA A 672 47.73 -40.23 -43.33
CA ALA A 672 48.17 -39.51 -42.13
C ALA A 672 47.36 -39.84 -40.86
N ALA A 673 46.09 -40.26 -41.00
CA ALA A 673 45.18 -40.60 -39.91
C ALA A 673 44.64 -42.04 -40.06
N ARG A 674 45.50 -43.02 -39.77
CA ARG A 674 45.22 -44.45 -39.94
C ARG A 674 44.51 -45.03 -38.72
N TRP A 675 43.58 -45.96 -38.96
CA TRP A 675 43.02 -46.79 -37.92
C TRP A 675 44.08 -47.74 -37.38
N THR A 676 44.11 -47.93 -36.07
CA THR A 676 45.05 -48.89 -35.45
C THR A 676 44.64 -50.32 -35.75
N GLN A 677 43.35 -50.63 -35.63
CA GLN A 677 42.76 -51.96 -35.86
C GLN A 677 41.28 -51.82 -36.28
N VAL A 678 40.78 -52.82 -37.02
CA VAL A 678 39.35 -52.99 -37.33
C VAL A 678 38.94 -54.38 -36.84
N TYR A 679 38.08 -54.42 -35.81
CA TYR A 679 37.47 -55.67 -35.33
C TYR A 679 36.13 -55.86 -36.02
N ALA A 680 36.03 -56.88 -36.88
CA ALA A 680 34.81 -57.22 -37.60
C ALA A 680 34.45 -58.70 -37.39
N PHE A 681 33.16 -59.01 -37.32
CA PHE A 681 32.68 -60.39 -37.20
C PHE A 681 32.89 -61.18 -38.50
N ASN A 682 32.71 -60.53 -39.65
CA ASN A 682 32.99 -61.06 -40.98
C ASN A 682 34.05 -60.20 -41.69
N ALA A 683 34.67 -60.73 -42.76
CA ALA A 683 35.63 -59.99 -43.59
C ALA A 683 35.00 -58.82 -44.38
N THR A 684 35.84 -57.95 -44.94
CA THR A 684 35.44 -56.84 -45.82
C THR A 684 34.83 -57.33 -47.14
N ILE A 685 33.85 -56.58 -47.66
CA ILE A 685 33.19 -56.89 -48.94
C ILE A 685 33.59 -55.81 -49.95
N ASN A 686 34.23 -56.23 -51.05
CA ASN A 686 34.56 -55.36 -52.18
C ASN A 686 33.60 -55.65 -53.36
N THR A 687 33.10 -54.61 -54.02
CA THR A 687 32.26 -54.76 -55.21
C THR A 687 33.04 -55.40 -56.35
N SER A 688 32.58 -56.56 -56.83
CA SER A 688 33.21 -57.30 -57.94
C SER A 688 32.19 -57.73 -59.01
N ASP A 689 31.18 -56.90 -59.26
CA ASP A 689 30.20 -57.09 -60.33
C ASP A 689 30.86 -56.89 -61.71
N ALA A 690 30.60 -57.79 -62.68
CA ALA A 690 31.17 -57.70 -64.02
C ALA A 690 30.74 -56.42 -64.77
N ARG A 691 29.58 -55.83 -64.42
CA ARG A 691 29.09 -54.56 -64.98
C ARG A 691 29.89 -53.35 -64.51
N SER A 692 30.65 -53.51 -63.43
CA SER A 692 31.50 -52.47 -62.85
C SER A 692 32.97 -52.60 -63.30
N LYS A 693 33.26 -53.44 -64.30
CA LYS A 693 34.62 -53.72 -64.80
C LYS A 693 34.65 -53.67 -66.32
N GLU A 694 35.76 -53.22 -66.88
CA GLU A 694 36.04 -53.24 -68.32
C GLU A 694 37.43 -53.84 -68.59
N GLN A 695 37.69 -54.22 -69.85
CA GLN A 695 39.00 -54.75 -70.29
C GLN A 695 39.46 -56.01 -69.52
N ILE A 696 38.52 -56.91 -69.21
CA ILE A 696 38.78 -58.18 -68.52
C ILE A 696 39.64 -59.08 -69.43
N ARG A 697 40.85 -59.42 -68.98
CA ARG A 697 41.81 -60.29 -69.69
C ARG A 697 42.50 -61.25 -68.72
N ASP A 698 43.14 -62.27 -69.27
CA ASP A 698 44.03 -63.15 -68.53
C ASP A 698 45.32 -62.42 -68.10
N VAL A 699 46.01 -62.97 -67.10
CA VAL A 699 47.29 -62.46 -66.59
C VAL A 699 48.39 -62.71 -67.62
N SER A 700 49.14 -61.67 -67.97
CA SER A 700 50.21 -61.71 -68.97
C SER A 700 51.47 -62.43 -68.46
N GLU A 701 52.34 -62.85 -69.38
CA GLU A 701 53.59 -63.53 -69.00
C GLU A 701 54.51 -62.67 -68.13
N ALA A 702 54.60 -61.36 -68.39
CA ALA A 702 55.38 -60.43 -67.57
C ALA A 702 54.82 -60.34 -66.15
N GLU A 703 53.49 -60.25 -66.03
CA GLU A 703 52.81 -60.25 -64.73
C GLU A 703 53.01 -61.56 -63.96
N ILE A 704 52.96 -62.71 -64.64
CA ILE A 704 53.24 -64.02 -64.03
C ILE A 704 54.69 -64.08 -63.50
N ARG A 705 55.66 -63.52 -64.23
CA ARG A 705 57.07 -63.45 -63.77
C ARG A 705 57.21 -62.55 -62.55
N VAL A 706 56.57 -61.39 -62.54
CA VAL A 706 56.51 -60.49 -61.37
C VAL A 706 55.90 -61.22 -60.17
N ALA A 707 54.72 -61.83 -60.34
CA ALA A 707 54.04 -62.61 -59.30
C ALA A 707 54.92 -63.73 -58.74
N GLY A 708 55.63 -64.46 -59.61
CA GLY A 708 56.57 -65.51 -59.23
C GLY A 708 57.79 -65.01 -58.45
N LYS A 709 58.32 -63.82 -58.78
CA LYS A 709 59.38 -63.16 -58.01
C LYS A 709 58.88 -62.73 -56.63
N LEU A 710 57.74 -62.03 -56.57
CA LEU A 710 57.15 -61.55 -55.33
C LEU A 710 56.79 -62.67 -54.35
N LYS A 711 56.31 -63.81 -54.85
CA LYS A 711 56.04 -65.02 -54.05
C LYS A 711 57.24 -65.43 -53.18
N LYS A 712 58.46 -65.26 -53.69
CA LYS A 712 59.71 -65.62 -52.99
C LYS A 712 60.22 -64.53 -52.04
N MET A 713 59.59 -63.36 -52.04
CA MET A 713 60.06 -62.17 -51.32
C MET A 713 59.25 -61.85 -50.05
N VAL A 714 58.30 -62.69 -49.66
CA VAL A 714 57.58 -62.53 -48.37
C VAL A 714 58.59 -62.53 -47.22
N LYS A 715 58.55 -61.47 -46.39
CA LYS A 715 59.43 -61.27 -45.24
C LYS A 715 58.64 -61.35 -43.94
N ALA A 716 59.32 -61.80 -42.88
CA ALA A 716 58.89 -61.58 -41.50
C ALA A 716 59.52 -60.29 -40.98
N TYR A 717 58.74 -59.38 -40.38
CA TYR A 717 59.22 -58.10 -39.87
C TYR A 717 58.48 -57.70 -38.59
N ARG A 718 59.00 -56.70 -37.86
CA ARG A 718 58.32 -56.06 -36.73
C ARG A 718 58.09 -54.59 -37.06
N MET A 719 56.98 -54.02 -36.62
CA MET A 719 56.74 -52.58 -36.76
C MET A 719 57.63 -51.80 -35.79
N THR A 720 58.35 -50.79 -36.27
CA THR A 720 59.27 -49.96 -35.46
C THR A 720 58.55 -49.34 -34.25
N ASP A 721 57.37 -48.73 -34.46
CA ASP A 721 56.56 -48.15 -33.38
C ASP A 721 56.19 -49.15 -32.28
N SER A 722 56.02 -50.43 -32.64
CA SER A 722 55.73 -51.48 -31.65
C SER A 722 56.97 -51.91 -30.90
N VAL A 723 58.12 -51.97 -31.58
CA VAL A 723 59.43 -52.26 -30.96
C VAL A 723 59.81 -51.14 -29.99
N ASP A 724 59.61 -49.88 -30.36
CA ASP A 724 59.92 -48.74 -29.51
C ASP A 724 59.04 -48.69 -28.26
N LYS A 725 57.76 -49.06 -28.37
CA LYS A 725 56.80 -49.04 -27.25
C LYS A 725 56.88 -50.26 -26.34
N GLN A 726 57.18 -51.44 -26.88
CA GLN A 726 57.03 -52.73 -26.18
C GLN A 726 58.36 -53.49 -26.04
N GLY A 727 59.46 -52.95 -26.57
CA GLY A 727 60.76 -53.62 -26.67
C GLY A 727 60.79 -54.69 -27.78
N PRO A 728 62.00 -55.11 -28.23
CA PRO A 728 62.15 -56.07 -29.31
C PRO A 728 61.56 -57.46 -29.02
N GLU A 729 61.49 -57.84 -27.75
CA GLU A 729 60.88 -59.10 -27.30
C GLU A 729 59.35 -59.02 -27.15
N GLY A 730 58.79 -57.83 -26.88
CA GLY A 730 57.35 -57.62 -26.74
C GLY A 730 56.61 -57.38 -28.07
N ALA A 731 57.31 -56.85 -29.08
CA ALA A 731 56.74 -56.57 -30.39
C ALA A 731 56.49 -57.85 -31.21
N ARG A 732 55.27 -57.97 -31.73
CA ARG A 732 54.81 -59.12 -32.52
C ARG A 732 55.47 -59.17 -33.91
N ILE A 733 55.72 -60.37 -34.41
CA ILE A 733 56.19 -60.61 -35.78
C ILE A 733 55.00 -60.54 -36.73
N HIS A 734 55.15 -59.75 -37.80
CA HIS A 734 54.22 -59.62 -38.92
C HIS A 734 54.84 -60.25 -40.17
N PHE A 735 53.99 -60.68 -41.12
CA PHE A 735 54.41 -61.22 -42.41
C PHE A 735 53.83 -60.37 -43.54
N GLY A 736 54.63 -60.12 -44.56
CA GLY A 736 54.19 -59.33 -45.72
C GLY A 736 55.32 -59.06 -46.70
N LEU A 737 55.08 -58.12 -47.62
CA LEU A 737 56.07 -57.63 -48.56
C LEU A 737 56.45 -56.18 -48.25
N ILE A 738 57.68 -55.81 -48.62
CA ILE A 738 58.12 -54.42 -48.54
C ILE A 738 57.67 -53.72 -49.83
N ALA A 739 56.96 -52.60 -49.70
CA ALA A 739 56.32 -51.93 -50.83
C ALA A 739 57.33 -51.46 -51.91
N GLN A 740 58.52 -51.05 -51.47
CA GLN A 740 59.62 -50.66 -52.35
C GLN A 740 60.20 -51.86 -53.12
N ASP A 741 60.25 -53.04 -52.52
CA ASP A 741 60.66 -54.27 -53.21
C ASP A 741 59.63 -54.64 -54.29
N VAL A 742 58.34 -54.51 -53.98
CA VAL A 742 57.26 -54.70 -54.97
C VAL A 742 57.46 -53.77 -56.16
N LYS A 743 57.69 -52.47 -55.90
CA LYS A 743 57.98 -51.47 -56.95
C LYS A 743 59.15 -51.91 -57.84
N ALA A 744 60.27 -52.30 -57.24
CA ALA A 744 61.47 -52.68 -57.97
C ALA A 744 61.27 -53.91 -58.87
N VAL A 745 60.49 -54.90 -58.43
CA VAL A 745 60.23 -56.12 -59.22
C VAL A 745 59.35 -55.84 -60.45
N PHE A 746 58.37 -54.95 -60.33
CA PHE A 746 57.57 -54.52 -61.48
C PHE A 746 58.45 -53.79 -62.50
N GLU A 747 59.29 -52.85 -62.04
CA GLU A 747 60.19 -52.08 -62.89
C GLU A 747 61.24 -52.97 -63.59
N ASP A 748 61.74 -54.01 -62.92
CA ASP A 748 62.69 -55.00 -63.48
C ASP A 748 62.09 -55.85 -64.62
N GLU A 749 60.77 -56.03 -64.62
CA GLU A 749 60.04 -56.70 -65.71
C GLU A 749 59.46 -55.71 -66.74
N GLY A 750 59.80 -54.42 -66.63
CA GLY A 750 59.36 -53.36 -67.54
C GLY A 750 57.89 -52.97 -67.38
N LEU A 751 57.27 -53.30 -66.24
CA LEU A 751 55.90 -52.91 -65.91
C LEU A 751 55.91 -51.66 -65.03
N ASP A 752 54.94 -50.76 -65.23
CA ASP A 752 54.71 -49.63 -64.33
C ASP A 752 53.99 -50.12 -63.06
N PRO A 753 54.63 -50.08 -61.87
CA PRO A 753 54.02 -50.54 -60.63
C PRO A 753 52.77 -49.77 -60.23
N PHE A 754 52.61 -48.51 -60.65
CA PHE A 754 51.46 -47.67 -60.30
C PHE A 754 50.32 -47.73 -61.31
N ALA A 755 50.51 -48.43 -62.44
CA ALA A 755 49.41 -48.86 -63.31
C ALA A 755 48.55 -49.96 -62.66
N TYR A 756 49.02 -50.55 -61.54
CA TYR A 756 48.32 -51.55 -60.75
C TYR A 756 47.90 -50.96 -59.41
N SER A 757 46.64 -51.19 -59.01
CA SER A 757 46.10 -50.68 -57.75
C SER A 757 46.69 -51.33 -56.49
N LEU A 758 47.45 -52.42 -56.63
CA LEU A 758 48.08 -53.15 -55.53
C LEU A 758 49.14 -52.34 -54.76
N LEU A 759 49.82 -51.41 -55.42
CA LEU A 759 50.83 -50.54 -54.80
C LEU A 759 50.29 -49.11 -54.76
N CYS A 760 50.29 -48.51 -53.58
CA CYS A 760 49.83 -47.14 -53.37
C CYS A 760 50.97 -46.26 -52.90
N TYR A 761 50.97 -45.00 -53.29
CA TYR A 761 51.87 -43.97 -52.78
C TYR A 761 51.08 -42.70 -52.52
N ASP A 762 51.07 -42.26 -51.26
CA ASP A 762 50.36 -41.05 -50.82
C ASP A 762 51.38 -40.06 -50.24
N LYS A 763 51.22 -38.77 -50.57
CA LYS A 763 52.00 -37.67 -50.01
C LYS A 763 51.05 -36.60 -49.48
N TRP A 764 51.38 -36.01 -48.33
CA TRP A 764 50.62 -34.94 -47.68
C TRP A 764 51.52 -33.83 -47.15
N ASP A 765 50.95 -32.62 -47.03
CA ASP A 765 51.59 -31.44 -46.46
C ASP A 765 51.32 -31.32 -44.94
N ASP A 766 51.92 -30.32 -44.28
CA ASP A 766 51.69 -30.04 -42.86
C ASP A 766 50.21 -29.76 -42.58
N VAL A 767 49.62 -30.50 -41.64
CA VAL A 767 48.24 -30.30 -41.20
C VAL A 767 48.23 -29.54 -39.88
N TRP A 768 47.70 -28.33 -39.91
CA TRP A 768 47.58 -27.44 -38.75
C TRP A 768 46.19 -27.48 -38.13
N ARG A 769 46.12 -27.35 -36.82
CA ARG A 769 44.89 -27.08 -36.07
C ARG A 769 44.98 -25.69 -35.47
N ASP A 770 44.01 -24.85 -35.79
CA ASP A 770 43.83 -23.55 -35.14
C ASP A 770 43.15 -23.79 -33.78
N ILE A 771 43.84 -23.42 -32.71
CA ILE A 771 43.30 -23.41 -31.35
C ILE A 771 42.85 -21.98 -31.07
N PRO A 772 41.52 -21.74 -30.95
CA PRO A 772 41.00 -20.40 -30.70
C PRO A 772 41.42 -19.89 -29.32
N GLU A 773 41.49 -18.57 -29.18
CA GLU A 773 41.79 -17.90 -27.92
C GLU A 773 40.76 -18.23 -26.83
N GLU A 774 41.24 -18.43 -25.59
CA GLU A 774 40.39 -18.67 -24.42
C GLU A 774 40.33 -17.38 -23.59
N ARG A 775 39.12 -16.84 -23.41
CA ARG A 775 38.87 -15.60 -22.68
C ARG A 775 38.06 -15.87 -21.41
N GLU A 776 38.49 -15.28 -20.30
CA GLU A 776 37.74 -15.28 -19.04
C GLU A 776 37.16 -13.88 -18.79
N GLN A 777 35.89 -13.82 -18.38
CA GLN A 777 35.20 -12.58 -18.06
C GLN A 777 35.42 -12.25 -16.59
N VAL A 778 36.08 -11.13 -16.30
CA VAL A 778 36.33 -10.71 -14.92
C VAL A 778 35.09 -9.98 -14.42
N LEU A 779 34.28 -10.64 -13.60
CA LEU A 779 33.14 -10.02 -12.91
C LEU A 779 33.66 -9.09 -11.81
N THR A 780 33.70 -7.78 -12.09
CA THR A 780 33.80 -6.76 -11.03
C THR A 780 32.40 -6.34 -10.61
N THR A 781 32.12 -6.49 -9.32
CA THR A 781 30.84 -6.14 -8.69
C THR A 781 30.72 -4.63 -8.52
N GLU A 782 30.42 -3.89 -9.59
CA GLU A 782 29.87 -2.52 -9.48
C GLU A 782 28.96 -2.24 -10.70
N PRO A 783 27.82 -1.56 -10.52
CA PRO A 783 26.82 -1.39 -11.55
C PRO A 783 27.18 -0.23 -12.47
N THR A 784 27.23 -0.46 -13.79
CA THR A 784 27.27 0.63 -14.78
C THR A 784 26.31 0.39 -15.95
N PRO A 785 25.83 1.47 -16.59
CA PRO A 785 24.45 1.62 -17.07
C PRO A 785 24.28 1.28 -18.55
N ALA A 786 23.01 1.17 -18.93
CA ALA A 786 22.51 0.84 -20.26
C ALA A 786 23.25 1.50 -21.43
N PHE A 787 23.73 0.68 -22.37
CA PHE A 787 24.05 1.13 -23.74
C PHE A 787 23.03 0.55 -24.72
N SER A 788 22.38 1.46 -25.46
CA SER A 788 21.29 1.17 -26.40
C SER A 788 21.74 0.33 -27.57
N LEU A 789 20.96 -0.69 -27.90
CA LEU A 789 21.00 -1.41 -29.17
C LEU A 789 20.71 -0.44 -30.32
N ARG A 790 21.68 -0.25 -31.22
CA ARG A 790 21.40 0.17 -32.60
C ARG A 790 21.76 -0.97 -33.56
N ASP A 791 20.81 -1.16 -34.46
CA ASP A 791 20.75 -2.08 -35.59
C ASP A 791 22.09 -2.27 -36.34
N PRO A 792 22.61 -3.50 -36.46
CA PRO A 792 23.87 -3.79 -37.14
C PRO A 792 23.76 -3.81 -38.67
N THR A 793 22.60 -3.49 -39.26
CA THR A 793 22.39 -3.64 -40.72
C THR A 793 22.58 -2.36 -41.55
N ARG A 794 22.99 -1.23 -40.97
CA ARG A 794 23.23 0.02 -41.72
C ARG A 794 24.73 0.40 -41.75
N PRO A 795 25.38 0.45 -42.92
CA PRO A 795 26.78 0.87 -43.02
C PRO A 795 26.93 2.37 -42.71
N ILE A 796 28.00 2.73 -42.00
CA ILE A 796 28.39 4.12 -41.74
C ILE A 796 29.10 4.66 -42.99
N LEU A 797 28.52 5.69 -43.60
CA LEU A 797 29.07 6.38 -44.77
C LEU A 797 29.71 7.71 -44.33
N ASP A 798 30.79 8.12 -45.00
CA ASP A 798 31.32 9.47 -44.85
C ASP A 798 30.45 10.54 -45.57
N ARG A 799 30.85 11.81 -45.46
CA ARG A 799 30.12 12.96 -46.04
C ARG A 799 30.05 12.92 -47.56
N ASP A 800 30.90 12.14 -48.23
CA ASP A 800 30.95 12.01 -49.69
C ASP A 800 30.35 10.68 -50.19
N GLY A 801 29.77 9.87 -49.29
CA GLY A 801 28.99 8.67 -49.62
C GLY A 801 29.77 7.36 -49.70
N ASN A 802 31.02 7.31 -49.21
CA ASN A 802 31.83 6.09 -49.25
C ASN A 802 31.73 5.27 -47.95
N GLN A 803 31.75 3.94 -48.07
CA GLN A 803 31.72 3.02 -46.92
C GLN A 803 33.06 3.01 -46.18
N LEU A 804 33.02 3.29 -44.87
CA LEU A 804 34.16 3.07 -43.99
C LEU A 804 34.21 1.60 -43.55
N MET A 805 35.28 0.88 -43.92
CA MET A 805 35.52 -0.51 -43.54
C MET A 805 35.37 -0.75 -42.03
N SER A 806 34.67 -1.82 -41.65
CA SER A 806 34.70 -2.39 -40.29
C SER A 806 35.79 -3.46 -40.17
N PRO A 807 36.66 -3.43 -39.16
CA PRO A 807 37.43 -4.59 -38.71
C PRO A 807 36.77 -5.29 -37.50
N PRO A 808 37.19 -6.53 -37.16
CA PRO A 808 36.56 -7.35 -36.14
C PRO A 808 37.04 -7.01 -34.72
N GLY A 809 36.10 -7.07 -33.77
CA GLY A 809 36.31 -7.35 -32.33
C GLY A 809 37.28 -6.43 -31.58
N GLN A 810 36.79 -5.31 -31.03
CA GLN A 810 37.51 -4.58 -29.97
C GLN A 810 36.97 -4.95 -28.58
N PRO A 811 37.85 -5.19 -27.59
CA PRO A 811 37.46 -5.49 -26.22
C PRO A 811 36.84 -4.28 -25.53
N ILE A 812 35.85 -4.53 -24.65
CA ILE A 812 35.22 -3.51 -23.81
C ILE A 812 36.17 -3.21 -22.64
N PHE A 813 36.55 -1.95 -22.44
CA PHE A 813 37.45 -1.51 -21.38
C PHE A 813 36.67 -1.12 -20.11
N GLY A 814 37.20 -1.47 -18.94
CA GLY A 814 36.71 -1.01 -17.64
C GLY A 814 37.06 0.46 -17.39
N SER A 815 36.56 1.02 -16.29
CA SER A 815 36.76 2.44 -15.92
C SER A 815 38.22 2.83 -15.63
N ASP A 816 39.12 1.85 -15.52
CA ASP A 816 40.57 1.99 -15.36
C ASP A 816 41.34 1.92 -16.69
N GLY A 817 40.64 1.77 -17.83
CA GLY A 817 41.25 1.66 -19.16
C GLY A 817 41.83 0.29 -19.47
N GLN A 818 41.55 -0.75 -18.67
CA GLN A 818 41.96 -2.13 -18.93
C GLN A 818 40.80 -2.96 -19.54
N PRO A 819 41.06 -3.88 -20.48
CA PRO A 819 40.00 -4.69 -21.10
C PRO A 819 39.33 -5.64 -20.07
N MET A 820 37.99 -5.65 -20.02
CA MET A 820 37.17 -6.45 -19.08
C MET A 820 37.17 -7.97 -19.36
N THR A 821 37.93 -8.40 -20.36
CA THR A 821 38.19 -9.82 -20.66
C THR A 821 39.69 -10.03 -20.65
N ARG A 822 40.14 -10.99 -19.85
CA ARG A 822 41.54 -11.39 -19.86
C ARG A 822 41.68 -12.58 -20.80
N VAL A 823 42.60 -12.47 -21.76
CA VAL A 823 43.05 -13.63 -22.54
C VAL A 823 43.82 -14.53 -21.58
N VAL A 824 43.28 -15.72 -21.33
CA VAL A 824 43.91 -16.71 -20.46
C VAL A 824 44.88 -17.57 -21.27
N LYS A 825 44.56 -17.80 -22.54
CA LYS A 825 45.45 -18.40 -23.54
C LYS A 825 45.28 -17.74 -24.90
N GLU A 826 46.39 -17.32 -25.48
CA GLU A 826 46.49 -16.79 -26.85
C GLU A 826 46.05 -17.84 -27.87
N ALA A 827 45.51 -17.39 -29.01
CA ALA A 827 45.27 -18.26 -30.14
C ALA A 827 46.60 -18.84 -30.63
N THR A 828 46.67 -20.16 -30.80
CA THR A 828 47.90 -20.84 -31.24
C THR A 828 47.59 -21.79 -32.39
N ARG A 829 48.60 -22.05 -33.21
CA ARG A 829 48.57 -23.10 -34.24
C ARG A 829 49.37 -24.29 -33.75
N GLU A 830 48.70 -25.42 -33.65
CA GLU A 830 49.35 -26.68 -33.33
C GLU A 830 49.53 -27.50 -34.61
N LEU A 831 50.76 -27.93 -34.90
CA LEU A 831 51.02 -28.88 -35.97
C LEU A 831 50.47 -30.24 -35.55
N VAL A 832 49.40 -30.70 -36.21
CA VAL A 832 48.75 -31.98 -35.88
C VAL A 832 49.51 -33.14 -36.51
N TYR A 833 49.92 -33.00 -37.78
CA TYR A 833 50.73 -33.96 -38.50
C TYR A 833 51.72 -33.23 -39.40
N ALA A 834 52.99 -33.60 -39.34
CA ALA A 834 54.01 -33.08 -40.26
C ALA A 834 53.83 -33.66 -41.67
N ALA A 835 54.25 -32.89 -42.68
CA ALA A 835 54.32 -33.31 -44.08
C ALA A 835 55.10 -34.62 -44.22
N GLY A 836 54.66 -35.48 -45.12
CA GLY A 836 55.28 -36.78 -45.32
C GLY A 836 54.72 -37.52 -46.52
N ASP A 837 55.34 -38.67 -46.80
CA ASP A 837 54.88 -39.61 -47.80
C ASP A 837 54.90 -41.04 -47.26
N ARG A 838 54.16 -41.93 -47.90
CA ARG A 838 54.13 -43.34 -47.53
C ARG A 838 53.73 -44.23 -48.70
N TYR A 839 54.41 -45.36 -48.80
CA TYR A 839 53.97 -46.47 -49.64
C TYR A 839 53.02 -47.39 -48.87
N GLY A 840 51.95 -47.81 -49.53
CA GLY A 840 50.98 -48.78 -49.05
C GLY A 840 50.85 -49.97 -49.99
N ILE A 841 50.37 -51.10 -49.47
CA ILE A 841 50.06 -52.30 -50.25
C ILE A 841 48.60 -52.66 -50.01
N ARG A 842 47.83 -52.86 -51.09
CA ARG A 842 46.52 -53.52 -51.03
C ARG A 842 46.73 -55.03 -51.02
N TYR A 843 46.88 -55.60 -49.82
CA TYR A 843 47.29 -56.99 -49.66
C TYR A 843 46.34 -58.00 -50.30
N GLU A 844 45.03 -57.74 -50.33
CA GLU A 844 44.05 -58.64 -50.98
C GLU A 844 44.30 -58.75 -52.50
N GLU A 845 44.54 -57.62 -53.17
CA GLU A 845 44.83 -57.59 -54.61
C GLU A 845 46.21 -58.20 -54.90
N LEU A 846 47.23 -57.87 -54.10
CA LEU A 846 48.58 -58.41 -54.27
C LEU A 846 48.61 -59.93 -54.08
N LEU A 847 47.87 -60.46 -53.11
CA LEU A 847 47.78 -61.90 -52.89
C LEU A 847 47.05 -62.59 -54.05
N ALA A 848 45.95 -62.02 -54.56
CA ALA A 848 45.29 -62.54 -55.76
C ALA A 848 46.23 -62.57 -56.98
N PHE A 849 47.03 -61.51 -57.14
CA PHE A 849 48.05 -61.43 -58.19
C PHE A 849 49.14 -62.51 -58.02
N ILE A 850 49.66 -62.71 -56.80
CA ILE A 850 50.67 -63.76 -56.53
C ILE A 850 50.09 -65.17 -56.75
N ILE A 851 48.83 -65.40 -56.37
CA ILE A 851 48.13 -66.67 -56.57
C ILE A 851 47.99 -66.99 -58.07
N SER A 852 47.87 -65.98 -58.94
CA SER A 852 47.78 -66.22 -60.39
C SER A 852 49.03 -66.91 -61.00
N ALA A 853 50.16 -66.90 -60.29
CA ALA A 853 51.39 -67.59 -60.68
C ALA A 853 51.64 -68.90 -59.89
N MET A 854 50.63 -69.40 -59.17
CA MET A 854 50.61 -70.73 -58.56
C MET A 854 49.96 -71.72 -59.52
#